data_AF-A0A2X0INN9-F1
#
_entry.id   AF-A0A2X0INN9-F1
#
_cell.length_a   1.000
_cell.length_b   1.000
_cell.length_c   1.000
_cell.angle_alpha   90.00
_cell.angle_beta   90.00
_cell.angle_gamma   90.00
#
_symmetry.space_group_name_H-M   'P 1'
#
loop_
_entity.id
_entity.type
_entity.pdbx_description
1 polymer ?
#
loop_
_entity_poly.entity_id
_entity_poly.type
_entity_poly.pdbx_seq_one_letter_code
_entity_poly.pdbx_strand_id
1 'polypeptide(L)'
;MSYPPYNNGPRGNPPQPNNPYQNGPFPQQPPQPQQPGPYGGGPAAPRPPYGGQPPYGGGQPQPPYGAGRPPYGAQPPQGGGMPPYGGGRPPFGGGPGGPGGPGMPGGPGGPGGPGGPRGSKKGLLIALGVVLVLVVGGVAVAAAGGGHHTTAGGNGGTTSSNGGTSWSPPSWATKANDVGPASPSTVVQGTVWIAKQHPQNLASYAAQVGMPGTPDYHKYLTPDQFNSTFVNVQDASSAVTQWLQQDGMTIVNSDPQSIIVKTTLAKVESTLKVQIDRFKHDGRVDIAPTSQPQYPSNVGDYVSSVTGLTTSSPVASFAAKAAAVSPKKKGRAVSAGAGKFAPGEVTGIDTQWCSTYWGQKHYNDAPDAPWGAPLPMPECGYTANQMRHAYGVSASGLTGKGVTIAVVDAYSSPTIVQDMQRYNADMGLPQFAPGQFTQKDPVGGYDPSTTPDDVSGWAGEETMDIEAVHMMAPAAKIVYYGARSTSQSDFDNAMEDIVTKHSADIVSCSWGGQESQNPEEEYQADTQIFQQGAVEGIGFNFASMDNGDYTTPALGSSDPHNTSPTPAVAFPASDPFATGVGGTSLGVNADGSYGWESGWGDVDRPVSGNGWGSPTDFGGGAGGGNSKVFPQPDYQKGVVPDSLATGTTGTAQREVPDLALDGDGATGILEGETMNGTVSVNPGSGNGVTFSETGGKWGYYEDGGTSLATPLFSGMEALAQQAAGGTPVGFVNPVLYKLVGSPELHDIVGPPTGLGHEPGEESWDQNHNPFMVAMDSDTSLKVAQGYDDVTGVGTVAPPFLTWFKDHPSGQ
;
A
#
# COMPACT_ATOMS: atom_id res chain seq x y z
N MET A 1 17.06 -19.62 13.21
CA MET A 1 18.55 -19.66 13.18
C MET A 1 19.02 -18.27 12.74
N SER A 2 20.25 -17.85 13.04
CA SER A 2 20.66 -16.45 12.81
C SER A 2 20.63 -16.05 11.33
N TYR A 3 19.87 -15.00 11.02
CA TYR A 3 19.92 -14.29 9.74
C TYR A 3 21.25 -13.52 9.61
N PRO A 4 21.76 -13.30 8.38
CA PRO A 4 22.81 -12.32 8.11
C PRO A 4 22.18 -10.91 8.07
N PRO A 5 22.81 -9.88 8.67
CA PRO A 5 22.22 -8.53 8.73
C PRO A 5 22.35 -7.77 7.40
N TYR A 6 21.32 -6.99 7.08
CA TYR A 6 21.43 -5.89 6.12
C TYR A 6 22.47 -4.87 6.61
N ASN A 7 23.32 -4.37 5.70
CA ASN A 7 24.49 -3.59 6.10
C ASN A 7 24.89 -2.54 5.04
N ASN A 8 24.18 -1.42 5.01
CA ASN A 8 24.60 -0.21 4.30
C ASN A 8 25.71 0.55 5.08
N GLY A 9 26.84 -0.14 5.29
CA GLY A 9 28.07 0.38 5.87
C GLY A 9 29.20 0.48 4.83
N PRO A 10 29.97 1.58 4.77
CA PRO A 10 30.96 1.79 3.71
C PRO A 10 32.12 0.77 3.78
N ARG A 11 32.37 0.10 2.65
CA ARG A 11 33.35 -1.00 2.53
C ARG A 11 34.79 -0.52 2.82
N GLY A 12 35.31 -0.86 4.00
CA GLY A 12 36.71 -0.65 4.36
C GLY A 12 37.68 -1.57 3.61
N ASN A 13 38.83 -1.03 3.17
CA ASN A 13 39.88 -1.81 2.50
C ASN A 13 40.53 -2.86 3.43
N PRO A 14 41.02 -3.99 2.89
CA PRO A 14 41.58 -5.09 3.68
C PRO A 14 42.91 -4.72 4.38
N PRO A 15 43.19 -5.30 5.57
CA PRO A 15 44.34 -4.91 6.39
C PRO A 15 45.68 -5.49 5.90
N GLN A 16 46.75 -4.70 6.01
CA GLN A 16 48.13 -5.19 5.99
C GLN A 16 48.69 -5.39 7.42
N PRO A 17 49.64 -6.32 7.64
CA PRO A 17 49.99 -6.78 8.98
C PRO A 17 51.11 -5.98 9.70
N ASN A 18 50.92 -5.82 11.01
CA ASN A 18 51.92 -5.68 12.08
C ASN A 18 53.08 -4.66 11.95
N ASN A 19 53.04 -3.62 12.79
CA ASN A 19 54.02 -3.48 13.89
C ASN A 19 53.46 -2.60 15.05
N PRO A 20 53.94 -2.74 16.31
CA PRO A 20 53.36 -2.10 17.50
C PRO A 20 54.10 -0.82 17.95
N TYR A 21 53.84 -0.38 19.20
CA TYR A 21 54.34 0.81 19.92
C TYR A 21 53.65 2.14 19.55
N GLN A 22 53.33 3.06 20.48
CA GLN A 22 53.05 2.96 21.93
C GLN A 22 52.36 4.26 22.42
N ASN A 23 51.56 4.19 23.50
CA ASN A 23 51.27 5.22 24.52
C ASN A 23 51.29 6.73 24.18
N GLY A 24 50.18 7.44 24.47
CA GLY A 24 50.25 8.71 25.23
C GLY A 24 49.37 9.89 24.74
N PRO A 25 49.01 10.87 25.62
CA PRO A 25 47.85 11.74 25.36
C PRO A 25 48.03 13.28 25.58
N PHE A 26 47.00 14.04 25.19
CA PHE A 26 46.72 15.47 25.53
C PHE A 26 47.62 16.56 24.84
N PRO A 27 47.34 17.90 24.97
CA PRO A 27 46.25 18.56 24.21
C PRO A 27 46.51 20.03 23.74
N GLN A 28 45.59 20.62 22.95
CA GLN A 28 45.40 22.09 22.74
C GLN A 28 46.58 22.86 22.07
N GLN A 29 46.49 24.08 21.50
CA GLN A 29 45.42 25.05 21.17
C GLN A 29 45.85 25.83 19.87
N PRO A 30 45.03 26.72 19.25
CA PRO A 30 45.33 27.45 18.00
C PRO A 30 45.75 28.93 18.29
N PRO A 31 45.67 29.92 17.36
CA PRO A 31 45.85 29.98 15.89
C PRO A 31 47.00 30.98 15.50
N GLN A 32 47.17 31.31 14.20
CA GLN A 32 47.39 32.69 13.67
C GLN A 32 47.57 32.70 12.12
N PRO A 33 47.36 33.83 11.39
CA PRO A 33 47.27 33.87 9.92
C PRO A 33 48.41 34.65 9.21
N GLN A 34 48.42 34.61 7.87
CA GLN A 34 49.07 35.63 7.03
C GLN A 34 48.48 35.68 5.59
N GLN A 35 48.55 36.86 4.96
CA GLN A 35 48.11 37.13 3.58
C GLN A 35 49.33 37.31 2.62
N PRO A 36 49.30 38.11 1.51
CA PRO A 36 49.12 37.57 0.17
C PRO A 36 50.25 37.93 -0.83
N GLY A 37 50.18 37.43 -2.08
CA GLY A 37 51.08 37.85 -3.18
C GLY A 37 50.44 37.73 -4.58
N PRO A 38 50.80 38.57 -5.58
CA PRO A 38 49.89 38.94 -6.68
C PRO A 38 50.47 38.85 -8.12
N TYR A 39 49.66 39.31 -9.10
CA TYR A 39 49.93 39.53 -10.54
C TYR A 39 49.93 38.27 -11.45
N GLY A 40 49.41 38.32 -12.70
CA GLY A 40 48.58 39.34 -13.34
C GLY A 40 48.64 39.36 -14.89
N GLY A 41 47.59 39.88 -15.55
CA GLY A 41 47.63 40.37 -16.94
C GLY A 41 46.90 39.57 -18.03
N GLY A 42 46.12 40.28 -18.87
CA GLY A 42 45.73 39.88 -20.24
C GLY A 42 46.41 40.82 -21.28
N PRO A 43 45.83 41.12 -22.46
CA PRO A 43 44.51 40.72 -22.99
C PRO A 43 44.48 40.42 -24.53
N ALA A 44 43.25 40.41 -25.10
CA ALA A 44 42.87 40.69 -26.49
C ALA A 44 42.86 39.55 -27.55
N ALA A 45 42.02 39.75 -28.58
CA ALA A 45 41.68 38.80 -29.65
C ALA A 45 41.37 39.54 -30.99
N PRO A 46 41.31 38.83 -32.14
CA PRO A 46 40.67 39.37 -33.36
C PRO A 46 39.70 38.40 -34.09
N ARG A 47 38.90 38.97 -35.01
CA ARG A 47 37.98 38.39 -36.03
C ARG A 47 37.96 39.36 -37.24
N PRO A 48 37.34 39.07 -38.41
CA PRO A 48 37.14 37.84 -39.20
C PRO A 48 37.75 38.01 -40.64
N PRO A 49 37.38 37.26 -41.72
CA PRO A 49 36.17 37.59 -42.53
C PRO A 49 35.47 36.46 -43.36
N TYR A 50 34.15 36.66 -43.60
CA TYR A 50 33.26 36.25 -44.73
C TYR A 50 33.49 35.06 -45.71
N GLY A 51 32.43 34.24 -45.89
CA GLY A 51 31.74 34.09 -47.21
C GLY A 51 31.53 32.67 -47.82
N GLY A 52 30.27 32.30 -48.17
CA GLY A 52 29.96 31.20 -49.13
C GLY A 52 28.62 30.45 -49.01
N GLN A 53 27.80 30.40 -50.08
CA GLN A 53 26.59 29.56 -50.31
C GLN A 53 26.10 29.73 -51.77
N PRO A 54 25.18 28.93 -52.36
CA PRO A 54 24.75 27.52 -52.15
C PRO A 54 25.02 26.65 -53.44
N PRO A 55 24.41 25.45 -53.71
CA PRO A 55 23.04 25.38 -54.29
C PRO A 55 22.16 24.10 -54.05
N TYR A 56 20.84 24.32 -54.00
CA TYR A 56 19.68 23.51 -54.46
C TYR A 56 19.59 21.95 -54.53
N GLY A 57 18.46 21.44 -54.01
CA GLY A 57 17.69 20.27 -54.53
C GLY A 57 17.42 19.14 -53.50
N GLY A 58 16.21 18.55 -53.36
CA GLY A 58 14.87 18.90 -53.88
C GLY A 58 13.90 17.68 -53.93
N GLY A 59 12.62 17.84 -53.55
CA GLY A 59 11.54 16.87 -53.85
C GLY A 59 10.52 16.58 -52.73
N GLN A 60 9.23 16.71 -53.06
CA GLN A 60 8.08 16.01 -52.40
C GLN A 60 7.48 15.00 -53.40
N PRO A 61 6.61 14.07 -52.96
CA PRO A 61 5.25 14.08 -53.52
C PRO A 61 4.08 13.65 -52.59
N GLN A 62 2.88 14.10 -52.95
CA GLN A 62 1.54 13.64 -52.53
C GLN A 62 0.52 14.07 -53.62
N PRO A 63 -0.76 13.61 -53.65
CA PRO A 63 -1.37 12.34 -53.21
C PRO A 63 -1.91 11.61 -54.48
N PRO A 64 -3.09 10.91 -54.56
CA PRO A 64 -4.41 11.61 -54.56
C PRO A 64 -5.72 10.81 -54.18
N TYR A 65 -6.79 11.53 -53.78
CA TYR A 65 -8.25 11.15 -53.72
C TYR A 65 -8.69 9.88 -52.94
N GLY A 66 -9.87 9.77 -52.31
CA GLY A 66 -11.10 10.59 -52.14
C GLY A 66 -12.31 9.66 -51.84
N ALA A 67 -13.53 10.06 -51.46
CA ALA A 67 -14.15 11.31 -50.98
C ALA A 67 -15.62 11.01 -50.53
N GLY A 68 -16.21 11.67 -49.52
CA GLY A 68 -17.62 11.37 -49.12
C GLY A 68 -18.25 12.13 -47.92
N ARG A 69 -19.17 13.06 -48.22
CA ARG A 69 -20.17 13.79 -47.39
C ARG A 69 -21.26 14.32 -48.39
N PRO A 70 -22.48 14.84 -48.05
CA PRO A 70 -22.81 15.78 -46.94
C PRO A 70 -24.24 15.58 -46.32
N PRO A 71 -25.10 16.60 -46.03
CA PRO A 71 -25.30 17.08 -44.63
C PRO A 71 -26.78 17.40 -44.23
N TYR A 72 -26.98 18.03 -43.05
CA TYR A 72 -27.85 19.20 -42.70
C TYR A 72 -27.93 19.29 -41.15
N GLY A 73 -28.04 20.42 -40.42
CA GLY A 73 -28.07 21.87 -40.68
C GLY A 73 -28.84 22.57 -39.52
N ALA A 74 -28.61 23.82 -39.07
CA ALA A 74 -27.66 24.90 -39.39
C ALA A 74 -27.57 25.93 -38.21
N GLN A 75 -26.83 27.05 -38.35
CA GLN A 75 -26.60 28.10 -37.31
C GLN A 75 -27.42 29.40 -37.59
N PRO A 76 -27.58 30.36 -36.63
CA PRO A 76 -26.69 31.54 -36.60
C PRO A 76 -26.46 32.25 -35.21
N PRO A 77 -25.53 33.22 -35.08
CA PRO A 77 -25.18 33.90 -33.80
C PRO A 77 -25.37 35.45 -33.75
N GLN A 78 -25.46 36.02 -32.54
CA GLN A 78 -25.27 37.46 -32.16
C GLN A 78 -24.83 37.54 -30.68
N GLY A 79 -24.17 38.57 -30.12
CA GLY A 79 -23.54 39.77 -30.71
C GLY A 79 -23.47 40.98 -29.73
N GLY A 80 -22.26 41.36 -29.23
CA GLY A 80 -22.03 42.52 -28.32
C GLY A 80 -22.10 42.20 -26.81
N GLY A 81 -21.66 43.04 -25.87
CA GLY A 81 -20.96 44.34 -25.94
C GLY A 81 -20.89 45.06 -24.56
N MET A 82 -19.71 45.52 -24.13
CA MET A 82 -19.40 46.21 -22.84
C MET A 82 -19.53 47.77 -22.92
N PRO A 83 -19.31 48.61 -21.86
CA PRO A 83 -19.27 48.42 -20.39
C PRO A 83 -20.19 49.42 -19.56
N PRO A 84 -19.75 50.33 -18.63
CA PRO A 84 -19.91 50.16 -17.16
C PRO A 84 -20.53 51.35 -16.34
N TYR A 85 -20.55 51.20 -15.00
CA TYR A 85 -20.54 52.19 -13.88
C TYR A 85 -21.72 52.18 -12.86
N GLY A 86 -21.40 52.22 -11.55
CA GLY A 86 -21.70 53.44 -10.76
C GLY A 86 -22.62 53.44 -9.53
N GLY A 87 -22.26 52.79 -8.41
CA GLY A 87 -22.40 53.33 -7.03
C GLY A 87 -23.78 53.46 -6.33
N GLY A 88 -23.80 53.23 -5.00
CA GLY A 88 -24.98 53.51 -4.13
C GLY A 88 -24.88 53.01 -2.67
N ARG A 89 -24.80 53.94 -1.70
CA ARG A 89 -24.79 53.78 -0.21
C ARG A 89 -25.29 55.14 0.38
N PRO A 90 -25.54 55.35 1.70
CA PRO A 90 -25.69 54.48 2.89
C PRO A 90 -27.03 54.84 3.63
N PRO A 91 -27.20 55.04 4.97
CA PRO A 91 -26.50 54.60 6.21
C PRO A 91 -27.43 54.05 7.35
N PHE A 92 -26.85 53.93 8.57
CA PHE A 92 -27.39 53.65 9.93
C PHE A 92 -27.42 52.17 10.39
N GLY A 93 -26.90 51.79 11.58
CA GLY A 93 -25.95 52.48 12.47
C GLY A 93 -26.15 52.24 13.97
N GLY A 94 -25.18 51.61 14.66
CA GLY A 94 -25.06 51.66 16.14
C GLY A 94 -24.78 50.32 16.86
N GLY A 95 -23.91 50.39 17.87
CA GLY A 95 -23.75 49.46 19.00
C GLY A 95 -23.30 50.30 20.22
N PRO A 96 -22.64 49.77 21.27
CA PRO A 96 -22.40 48.38 21.66
C PRO A 96 -22.86 48.07 23.12
N GLY A 97 -22.67 46.84 23.64
CA GLY A 97 -22.78 46.59 25.09
C GLY A 97 -22.76 45.13 25.55
N GLY A 98 -22.21 44.89 26.74
CA GLY A 98 -22.27 43.68 27.58
C GLY A 98 -21.92 44.07 29.04
N PRO A 99 -21.57 43.16 29.97
CA PRO A 99 -21.64 41.69 29.96
C PRO A 99 -22.52 41.13 31.11
N GLY A 100 -22.61 39.79 31.25
CA GLY A 100 -23.31 39.13 32.38
C GLY A 100 -22.72 37.76 32.73
N GLY A 101 -22.54 37.49 34.03
CA GLY A 101 -21.78 36.34 34.58
C GLY A 101 -22.60 35.09 35.00
N PRO A 102 -21.95 34.11 35.65
CA PRO A 102 -22.32 32.68 35.55
C PRO A 102 -23.08 32.09 36.75
N GLY A 103 -23.59 30.85 36.57
CA GLY A 103 -24.18 30.03 37.64
C GLY A 103 -23.99 28.52 37.43
N MET A 104 -23.46 27.85 38.46
CA MET A 104 -23.24 26.40 38.65
C MET A 104 -23.12 26.13 40.17
N PRO A 105 -23.16 24.89 40.67
CA PRO A 105 -23.76 23.65 40.15
C PRO A 105 -24.71 22.99 41.20
N GLY A 106 -25.25 21.80 40.90
CA GLY A 106 -25.98 20.98 41.89
C GLY A 106 -26.14 19.53 41.43
N GLY A 107 -25.76 18.57 42.28
CA GLY A 107 -25.72 17.13 41.96
C GLY A 107 -26.82 16.28 42.62
N PRO A 108 -26.52 15.05 43.08
CA PRO A 108 -27.00 13.87 42.34
C PRO A 108 -27.93 12.94 43.14
N GLY A 109 -28.63 12.04 42.43
CA GLY A 109 -29.49 11.00 43.01
C GLY A 109 -29.55 9.75 42.14
N GLY A 110 -29.51 8.58 42.79
CA GLY A 110 -29.34 7.25 42.16
C GLY A 110 -30.61 6.42 41.93
N PRO A 111 -30.48 5.08 41.81
CA PRO A 111 -31.28 4.29 40.86
C PRO A 111 -32.51 3.57 41.44
N GLY A 112 -33.43 3.17 40.55
CA GLY A 112 -34.59 2.32 40.83
C GLY A 112 -34.80 1.25 39.75
N GLY A 113 -35.11 0.02 40.18
CA GLY A 113 -35.18 -1.18 39.33
C GLY A 113 -36.56 -1.50 38.73
N PRO A 114 -36.76 -2.74 38.22
CA PRO A 114 -37.67 -3.03 37.11
C PRO A 114 -39.08 -3.51 37.50
N GLY A 115 -40.01 -3.44 36.54
CA GLY A 115 -41.34 -4.07 36.66
C GLY A 115 -42.07 -4.28 35.31
N GLY A 116 -42.39 -5.54 34.99
CA GLY A 116 -43.62 -5.89 34.27
C GLY A 116 -44.74 -6.21 35.26
N PRO A 117 -45.76 -7.06 34.95
CA PRO A 117 -46.02 -7.76 33.68
C PRO A 117 -47.53 -7.83 33.26
N ARG A 118 -47.82 -8.54 32.14
CA ARG A 118 -49.16 -9.01 31.65
C ARG A 118 -50.10 -7.91 31.08
N GLY A 119 -50.97 -8.17 30.09
CA GLY A 119 -51.17 -9.36 29.24
C GLY A 119 -52.47 -9.35 28.39
N SER A 120 -52.73 -10.46 27.68
CA SER A 120 -54.00 -10.91 27.01
C SER A 120 -54.49 -10.34 25.64
N LYS A 121 -54.01 -10.98 24.56
CA LYS A 121 -54.75 -11.76 23.51
C LYS A 121 -56.03 -11.24 22.78
N LYS A 122 -56.10 -11.63 21.48
CA LYS A 122 -57.22 -11.68 20.48
C LYS A 122 -57.35 -10.44 19.56
N GLY A 123 -57.51 -10.56 18.23
CA GLY A 123 -57.43 -11.74 17.34
C GLY A 123 -58.06 -11.52 15.94
N LEU A 124 -57.87 -12.49 15.02
CA LEU A 124 -58.37 -12.57 13.61
C LEU A 124 -57.64 -11.61 12.62
N LEU A 125 -57.10 -11.98 11.43
CA LEU A 125 -57.35 -12.96 10.34
C LEU A 125 -58.42 -12.57 9.28
N ILE A 126 -57.95 -12.15 8.10
CA ILE A 126 -58.54 -12.38 6.76
C ILE A 126 -57.37 -12.66 5.79
N ALA A 127 -57.56 -13.49 4.76
CA ALA A 127 -56.52 -13.86 3.79
C ALA A 127 -57.04 -14.01 2.34
N LEU A 128 -56.18 -13.67 1.37
CA LEU A 128 -56.24 -13.88 -0.09
C LEU A 128 -54.75 -13.88 -0.55
N GLY A 129 -54.21 -14.71 -1.45
CA GLY A 129 -54.80 -15.70 -2.36
C GLY A 129 -55.11 -15.11 -3.74
N VAL A 130 -54.64 -15.63 -4.89
CA VAL A 130 -53.82 -16.82 -5.22
C VAL A 130 -53.12 -16.54 -6.58
N VAL A 131 -51.96 -17.18 -6.87
CA VAL A 131 -51.65 -17.99 -8.09
C VAL A 131 -50.14 -18.21 -8.21
N LEU A 132 -49.73 -19.47 -8.36
CA LEU A 132 -48.41 -19.88 -8.81
C LEU A 132 -48.59 -20.77 -10.05
N VAL A 133 -47.81 -20.58 -11.11
CA VAL A 133 -47.91 -21.38 -12.34
C VAL A 133 -46.86 -22.48 -12.33
N LEU A 134 -47.32 -23.74 -12.42
CA LEU A 134 -46.48 -24.91 -12.60
C LEU A 134 -46.17 -25.13 -14.09
N VAL A 135 -44.92 -25.48 -14.39
CA VAL A 135 -44.51 -26.16 -15.63
C VAL A 135 -43.88 -27.49 -15.23
N VAL A 136 -44.16 -28.57 -15.97
CA VAL A 136 -43.90 -29.96 -15.52
C VAL A 136 -43.09 -30.77 -16.54
N GLY A 137 -42.05 -31.42 -16.03
CA GLY A 137 -41.23 -32.50 -16.63
C GLY A 137 -40.04 -32.73 -15.69
N GLY A 138 -39.72 -33.92 -15.17
CA GLY A 138 -39.89 -35.27 -15.71
C GLY A 138 -38.68 -35.59 -16.60
N VAL A 139 -37.81 -36.57 -16.33
CA VAL A 139 -37.88 -37.85 -15.60
C VAL A 139 -36.46 -38.13 -15.00
N ALA A 140 -36.18 -38.85 -13.90
CA ALA A 140 -36.87 -39.96 -13.23
C ALA A 140 -36.86 -39.89 -11.67
N VAL A 141 -36.81 -41.05 -10.99
CA VAL A 141 -36.63 -41.23 -9.52
C VAL A 141 -35.62 -42.36 -9.27
N ALA A 142 -34.75 -42.20 -8.27
CA ALA A 142 -34.05 -43.28 -7.58
C ALA A 142 -34.31 -43.16 -6.07
N ALA A 143 -34.41 -44.29 -5.36
CA ALA A 143 -35.05 -44.33 -4.04
C ALA A 143 -34.15 -43.88 -2.88
N ALA A 144 -34.73 -43.15 -1.91
CA ALA A 144 -34.10 -42.82 -0.65
C ALA A 144 -34.01 -44.05 0.27
N GLY A 145 -32.86 -44.22 0.94
CA GLY A 145 -32.67 -45.21 2.01
C GLY A 145 -32.26 -44.51 3.30
N GLY A 146 -33.19 -44.42 4.27
CA GLY A 146 -32.90 -43.83 5.58
C GLY A 146 -32.03 -44.75 6.45
N GLY A 147 -30.76 -44.41 6.63
CA GLY A 147 -29.84 -45.09 7.56
C GLY A 147 -29.95 -44.53 8.98
N HIS A 148 -29.90 -45.41 9.99
CA HIS A 148 -29.90 -44.99 11.40
C HIS A 148 -28.51 -44.52 11.84
N HIS A 149 -28.45 -43.61 12.82
CA HIS A 149 -27.24 -43.45 13.63
C HIS A 149 -26.90 -44.78 14.34
N THR A 150 -25.74 -45.35 14.01
CA THR A 150 -25.14 -46.45 14.77
C THR A 150 -23.76 -46.04 15.25
N THR A 151 -23.60 -45.82 16.55
CA THR A 151 -22.30 -45.62 17.17
C THR A 151 -21.48 -46.91 17.09
N ALA A 152 -20.45 -46.93 16.26
CA ALA A 152 -19.51 -48.04 16.14
C ALA A 152 -18.07 -47.49 16.16
N GLY A 153 -17.28 -47.91 17.15
CA GLY A 153 -15.86 -47.58 17.21
C GLY A 153 -15.04 -48.57 16.36
N GLY A 154 -14.20 -48.03 15.47
CA GLY A 154 -13.26 -48.82 14.67
C GLY A 154 -12.42 -47.91 13.77
N ASN A 155 -11.09 -48.06 13.84
CA ASN A 155 -10.04 -47.40 13.06
C ASN A 155 -10.42 -46.14 12.25
N GLY A 156 -9.97 -44.97 12.72
CA GLY A 156 -10.08 -43.73 11.96
C GLY A 156 -9.36 -43.82 10.61
N GLY A 157 -10.13 -43.93 9.53
CA GLY A 157 -9.63 -43.80 8.17
C GLY A 157 -9.44 -42.32 7.83
N THR A 158 -8.25 -41.97 7.33
CA THR A 158 -8.00 -40.69 6.70
C THR A 158 -8.79 -40.61 5.40
N THR A 159 -9.57 -39.54 5.23
CA THR A 159 -10.15 -39.17 3.93
C THR A 159 -9.41 -37.96 3.41
N SER A 160 -9.04 -37.96 2.14
CA SER A 160 -8.72 -36.73 1.42
C SER A 160 -10.02 -35.97 1.15
N SER A 161 -10.52 -35.28 2.18
CA SER A 161 -11.54 -34.24 2.05
C SER A 161 -10.89 -33.04 1.37
N ASN A 162 -10.75 -33.11 0.05
CA ASN A 162 -10.25 -31.99 -0.74
C ASN A 162 -11.27 -30.85 -0.59
N GLY A 163 -10.89 -29.75 0.07
CA GLY A 163 -11.73 -28.56 0.29
C GLY A 163 -12.11 -27.76 -0.96
N GLY A 164 -12.05 -28.39 -2.14
CA GLY A 164 -12.34 -27.81 -3.45
C GLY A 164 -11.12 -27.76 -4.38
N THR A 165 -9.91 -27.54 -3.85
CA THR A 165 -8.74 -27.20 -4.67
C THR A 165 -7.64 -28.27 -4.72
N SER A 166 -6.72 -28.08 -5.66
CA SER A 166 -5.46 -28.81 -5.76
C SER A 166 -4.34 -28.03 -5.09
N TRP A 167 -3.93 -28.48 -3.89
CA TRP A 167 -2.78 -27.89 -3.20
C TRP A 167 -1.52 -27.91 -4.08
N SER A 168 -0.84 -26.76 -4.14
CA SER A 168 0.41 -26.57 -4.88
C SER A 168 1.46 -25.93 -3.96
N PRO A 169 2.70 -26.46 -3.93
CA PRO A 169 3.82 -25.82 -3.23
C PRO A 169 4.21 -24.52 -3.95
N PRO A 170 4.89 -23.59 -3.26
CA PRO A 170 5.34 -22.34 -3.87
C PRO A 170 6.45 -22.62 -4.89
N SER A 171 6.64 -21.73 -5.86
CA SER A 171 7.51 -21.99 -7.03
C SER A 171 8.97 -22.31 -6.69
N TRP A 172 9.48 -21.83 -5.56
CA TRP A 172 10.83 -22.09 -5.05
C TRP A 172 11.01 -23.44 -4.35
N ALA A 173 9.93 -24.10 -3.89
CA ALA A 173 9.98 -25.36 -3.12
C ALA A 173 10.18 -26.59 -4.03
N THR A 174 11.19 -26.52 -4.90
CA THR A 174 11.50 -27.56 -5.88
C THR A 174 12.48 -28.61 -5.34
N LYS A 175 12.44 -29.80 -5.93
CA LYS A 175 13.43 -30.87 -5.68
C LYS A 175 14.89 -30.51 -6.04
N ALA A 176 15.13 -29.41 -6.76
CA ALA A 176 16.48 -28.89 -6.99
C ALA A 176 16.99 -28.03 -5.82
N ASN A 177 16.07 -27.42 -5.07
CA ASN A 177 16.33 -26.52 -3.96
C ASN A 177 16.29 -27.23 -2.60
N ASP A 178 15.57 -28.35 -2.50
CA ASP A 178 15.51 -29.29 -1.38
C ASP A 178 16.90 -29.61 -0.77
N VAL A 179 17.03 -29.37 0.55
CA VAL A 179 18.18 -29.73 1.40
C VAL A 179 17.79 -30.63 2.59
N GLY A 180 16.67 -31.34 2.44
CA GLY A 180 16.13 -32.35 3.35
C GLY A 180 15.41 -31.80 4.59
N PRO A 181 14.91 -32.71 5.45
CA PRO A 181 13.99 -32.39 6.54
C PRO A 181 14.33 -31.16 7.38
N ALA A 182 13.30 -30.41 7.74
CA ALA A 182 13.35 -29.41 8.80
C ALA A 182 13.63 -30.07 10.16
N SER A 183 13.97 -29.28 11.18
CA SER A 183 14.19 -29.85 12.51
C SER A 183 12.85 -30.25 13.13
N PRO A 184 12.64 -31.52 13.54
CA PRO A 184 11.40 -31.97 14.17
C PRO A 184 11.09 -31.23 15.49
N SER A 185 12.10 -30.61 16.11
CA SER A 185 11.99 -29.81 17.33
C SER A 185 11.74 -28.31 17.09
N THR A 186 11.67 -27.84 15.84
CA THR A 186 11.30 -26.44 15.55
C THR A 186 9.89 -26.21 16.06
N VAL A 187 9.72 -25.19 16.89
CA VAL A 187 8.41 -24.68 17.32
C VAL A 187 7.90 -23.74 16.25
N VAL A 188 6.64 -23.89 15.86
CA VAL A 188 5.95 -23.00 14.92
C VAL A 188 4.62 -22.53 15.52
N GLN A 189 4.16 -21.38 15.02
CA GLN A 189 2.77 -20.96 15.07
C GLN A 189 2.19 -21.11 13.66
N GLY A 190 0.90 -21.43 13.55
CA GLY A 190 0.18 -21.49 12.28
C GLY A 190 -1.32 -21.50 12.52
N THR A 191 -2.10 -21.20 11.48
CA THR A 191 -3.53 -20.94 11.59
C THR A 191 -4.33 -21.95 10.78
N VAL A 192 -5.32 -22.58 11.41
CA VAL A 192 -6.26 -23.50 10.75
C VAL A 192 -7.54 -22.74 10.43
N TRP A 193 -7.82 -22.56 9.14
CA TRP A 193 -8.93 -21.75 8.65
C TRP A 193 -10.21 -22.59 8.48
N ILE A 194 -11.35 -22.05 8.92
CA ILE A 194 -12.64 -22.73 8.85
C ILE A 194 -13.31 -22.46 7.50
N ALA A 195 -13.57 -23.55 6.77
CA ALA A 195 -14.23 -23.52 5.48
C ALA A 195 -15.64 -22.91 5.56
N LYS A 196 -15.91 -21.93 4.69
CA LYS A 196 -17.26 -21.35 4.57
C LYS A 196 -18.23 -22.37 3.96
N GLN A 197 -19.48 -22.38 4.41
CA GLN A 197 -20.50 -23.34 3.98
C GLN A 197 -20.88 -23.21 2.51
N HIS A 198 -20.88 -21.98 2.00
CA HIS A 198 -21.36 -21.62 0.67
C HIS A 198 -20.38 -20.64 -0.01
N PRO A 199 -19.12 -21.04 -0.30
CA PRO A 199 -18.08 -20.11 -0.74
C PRO A 199 -18.40 -19.45 -2.08
N GLN A 200 -19.08 -20.17 -2.98
CA GLN A 200 -19.57 -19.60 -4.24
C GLN A 200 -20.66 -18.52 -4.02
N ASN A 201 -21.49 -18.65 -2.98
CA ASN A 201 -22.46 -17.62 -2.62
C ASN A 201 -21.78 -16.43 -1.92
N LEU A 202 -20.73 -16.68 -1.13
CA LEU A 202 -19.92 -15.63 -0.50
C LEU A 202 -19.25 -14.76 -1.57
N ALA A 203 -18.45 -15.34 -2.47
CA ALA A 203 -17.81 -14.62 -3.57
C ALA A 203 -18.83 -13.87 -4.44
N SER A 204 -19.97 -14.50 -4.76
CA SER A 204 -21.06 -13.85 -5.51
C SER A 204 -21.68 -12.66 -4.76
N TYR A 205 -21.74 -12.71 -3.43
CA TYR A 205 -22.34 -11.64 -2.62
C TYR A 205 -21.35 -10.50 -2.37
N ALA A 206 -20.09 -10.83 -2.04
CA ALA A 206 -18.97 -9.89 -1.95
C ALA A 206 -18.83 -9.04 -3.22
N ALA A 207 -18.88 -9.67 -4.40
CA ALA A 207 -18.86 -8.97 -5.67
C ALA A 207 -20.09 -8.08 -5.90
N GLN A 208 -21.28 -8.46 -5.40
CA GLN A 208 -22.51 -7.68 -5.60
C GLN A 208 -22.63 -6.47 -4.67
N VAL A 209 -22.18 -6.56 -3.41
CA VAL A 209 -22.29 -5.44 -2.44
C VAL A 209 -21.37 -4.26 -2.78
N GLY A 210 -20.22 -4.51 -3.40
CA GLY A 210 -19.34 -3.46 -3.94
C GLY A 210 -19.72 -2.95 -5.33
N MET A 211 -20.51 -3.70 -6.12
CA MET A 211 -20.82 -3.38 -7.52
C MET A 211 -21.95 -2.32 -7.67
N PRO A 212 -21.68 -1.11 -8.21
CA PRO A 212 -22.66 -0.03 -8.29
C PRO A 212 -23.90 -0.37 -9.10
N GLY A 213 -25.08 -0.18 -8.50
CA GLY A 213 -26.37 -0.37 -9.16
C GLY A 213 -26.86 -1.82 -9.25
N THR A 214 -26.20 -2.79 -8.58
CA THR A 214 -26.82 -4.09 -8.29
C THR A 214 -27.97 -3.92 -7.28
N PRO A 215 -28.85 -4.93 -7.11
CA PRO A 215 -29.85 -4.89 -6.05
C PRO A 215 -29.29 -4.86 -4.63
N ASP A 216 -28.06 -5.31 -4.40
CA ASP A 216 -27.45 -5.53 -3.08
C ASP A 216 -26.26 -4.59 -2.77
N TYR A 217 -25.95 -3.64 -3.65
CA TYR A 217 -24.98 -2.58 -3.44
C TYR A 217 -25.13 -1.91 -2.06
N HIS A 218 -24.03 -1.80 -1.31
CA HIS A 218 -23.93 -1.27 0.06
C HIS A 218 -24.87 -1.93 1.10
N LYS A 219 -25.40 -3.14 0.85
CA LYS A 219 -26.10 -3.95 1.86
C LYS A 219 -25.15 -4.80 2.69
N TYR A 220 -24.24 -4.15 3.38
CA TYR A 220 -23.26 -4.83 4.21
C TYR A 220 -23.89 -5.61 5.37
N LEU A 221 -23.19 -6.64 5.85
CA LEU A 221 -23.54 -7.45 7.01
C LEU A 221 -22.68 -7.08 8.22
N THR A 222 -23.20 -7.29 9.44
CA THR A 222 -22.34 -7.32 10.64
C THR A 222 -21.62 -8.68 10.76
N PRO A 223 -20.54 -8.79 11.57
CA PRO A 223 -19.89 -10.07 11.85
C PRO A 223 -20.84 -11.19 12.31
N ASP A 224 -21.84 -10.87 13.15
CA ASP A 224 -22.87 -11.82 13.57
C ASP A 224 -23.69 -12.33 12.37
N GLN A 225 -24.08 -11.43 11.46
CA GLN A 225 -24.84 -11.78 10.26
C GLN A 225 -23.99 -12.58 9.28
N PHE A 226 -22.73 -12.18 9.04
CA PHE A 226 -21.76 -12.90 8.23
C PHE A 226 -21.57 -14.34 8.74
N ASN A 227 -21.21 -14.49 10.03
CA ASN A 227 -21.04 -15.79 10.67
C ASN A 227 -22.31 -16.64 10.55
N SER A 228 -23.50 -16.07 10.80
CA SER A 228 -24.77 -16.79 10.68
C SER A 228 -25.13 -17.26 9.26
N THR A 229 -24.55 -16.62 8.23
CA THR A 229 -24.90 -16.85 6.81
C THR A 229 -23.88 -17.72 6.08
N PHE A 230 -22.58 -17.53 6.35
CA PHE A 230 -21.49 -18.16 5.59
C PHE A 230 -20.63 -19.13 6.40
N VAL A 231 -20.63 -19.05 7.74
CA VAL A 231 -19.75 -19.86 8.61
C VAL A 231 -20.50 -20.97 9.37
N ASN A 232 -21.68 -20.64 9.92
CA ASN A 232 -22.26 -21.30 11.10
C ASN A 232 -22.51 -22.83 11.04
N VAL A 233 -21.44 -23.59 11.22
CA VAL A 233 -21.47 -24.79 12.07
C VAL A 233 -20.73 -24.42 13.35
N GLN A 234 -21.45 -24.17 14.45
CA GLN A 234 -20.81 -24.07 15.78
C GLN A 234 -20.03 -25.34 16.13
N ASP A 235 -20.41 -26.48 15.55
CA ASP A 235 -19.70 -27.75 15.63
C ASP A 235 -18.33 -27.73 14.93
N ALA A 236 -18.10 -26.87 13.92
CA ALA A 236 -16.88 -26.88 13.10
C ALA A 236 -15.64 -26.40 13.86
N SER A 237 -15.59 -25.12 14.24
CA SER A 237 -14.51 -24.57 15.08
C SER A 237 -14.38 -25.37 16.39
N SER A 238 -15.50 -25.78 16.99
CA SER A 238 -15.51 -26.66 18.18
C SER A 238 -14.84 -28.01 17.95
N ALA A 239 -15.09 -28.69 16.82
CA ALA A 239 -14.51 -29.99 16.49
C ALA A 239 -13.04 -29.88 16.05
N VAL A 240 -12.69 -28.84 15.29
CA VAL A 240 -11.31 -28.52 14.90
C VAL A 240 -10.46 -28.23 16.13
N THR A 241 -10.90 -27.34 17.03
CA THR A 241 -10.23 -27.07 18.31
C THR A 241 -10.11 -28.33 19.17
N GLN A 242 -11.15 -29.18 19.25
CA GLN A 242 -11.08 -30.45 19.96
C GLN A 242 -10.09 -31.45 19.35
N TRP A 243 -9.97 -31.52 18.02
CA TRP A 243 -8.98 -32.35 17.33
C TRP A 243 -7.54 -31.86 17.62
N LEU A 244 -7.30 -30.56 17.45
CA LEU A 244 -5.98 -29.95 17.68
C LEU A 244 -5.52 -30.13 19.14
N GLN A 245 -6.44 -30.02 20.11
CA GLN A 245 -6.20 -30.34 21.52
C GLN A 245 -5.95 -31.84 21.76
N GLN A 246 -6.68 -32.74 21.10
CA GLN A 246 -6.48 -34.20 21.22
C GLN A 246 -5.14 -34.67 20.65
N ASP A 247 -4.68 -34.05 19.57
CA ASP A 247 -3.33 -34.25 19.03
C ASP A 247 -2.24 -33.57 19.88
N GLY A 248 -2.62 -32.72 20.85
CA GLY A 248 -1.72 -32.13 21.84
C GLY A 248 -1.06 -30.81 21.39
N MET A 249 -1.68 -30.08 20.46
CA MET A 249 -1.26 -28.71 20.12
C MET A 249 -1.73 -27.70 21.17
N THR A 250 -1.01 -26.58 21.30
CA THR A 250 -1.44 -25.48 22.18
C THR A 250 -2.28 -24.50 21.39
N ILE A 251 -3.54 -24.30 21.78
CA ILE A 251 -4.39 -23.26 21.21
C ILE A 251 -3.88 -21.89 21.70
N VAL A 252 -3.60 -20.97 20.77
CA VAL A 252 -3.21 -19.58 21.06
C VAL A 252 -4.44 -18.67 20.99
N ASN A 253 -5.22 -18.82 19.91
CA ASN A 253 -6.53 -18.19 19.75
C ASN A 253 -7.51 -19.19 19.10
N SER A 254 -8.82 -18.99 19.28
CA SER A 254 -9.86 -19.83 18.69
C SER A 254 -11.14 -19.00 18.52
N ASP A 255 -11.41 -18.60 17.29
CA ASP A 255 -12.59 -17.85 16.88
C ASP A 255 -13.54 -18.75 16.04
N PRO A 256 -14.72 -18.28 15.62
CA PRO A 256 -15.63 -19.07 14.78
C PRO A 256 -15.05 -19.44 13.41
N GLN A 257 -13.99 -18.74 12.98
CA GLN A 257 -13.49 -18.69 11.61
C GLN A 257 -12.06 -19.20 11.44
N SER A 258 -11.26 -19.20 12.50
CA SER A 258 -9.86 -19.61 12.51
C SER A 258 -9.43 -20.09 13.90
N ILE A 259 -8.44 -20.97 13.93
CA ILE A 259 -7.81 -21.45 15.16
C ILE A 259 -6.29 -21.29 15.02
N ILE A 260 -5.69 -20.39 15.80
CA ILE A 260 -4.24 -20.19 15.84
C ILE A 260 -3.65 -21.20 16.82
N VAL A 261 -2.69 -22.01 16.36
CA VAL A 261 -2.04 -23.06 17.17
C VAL A 261 -0.53 -22.92 17.22
N LYS A 262 0.04 -23.24 18.40
CA LYS A 262 1.48 -23.32 18.65
C LYS A 262 1.87 -24.76 18.93
N THR A 263 2.85 -25.26 18.18
CA THR A 263 3.17 -26.69 18.09
C THR A 263 4.62 -26.91 17.63
N THR A 264 5.04 -28.16 17.37
CA THR A 264 6.34 -28.46 16.73
C THR A 264 6.16 -29.07 15.35
N LEU A 265 7.15 -28.96 14.46
CA LEU A 265 7.09 -29.56 13.13
C LEU A 265 6.85 -31.08 13.17
N ALA A 266 7.47 -31.83 14.10
CA ALA A 266 7.17 -33.26 14.27
C ALA A 266 5.69 -33.54 14.59
N LYS A 267 5.01 -32.61 15.27
CA LYS A 267 3.58 -32.71 15.53
C LYS A 267 2.77 -32.35 14.28
N VAL A 268 3.11 -31.27 13.57
CA VAL A 268 2.52 -30.91 12.26
C VAL A 268 2.56 -32.10 11.29
N GLU A 269 3.74 -32.67 11.05
CA GLU A 269 3.95 -33.85 10.19
C GLU A 269 3.09 -35.04 10.65
N SER A 270 3.09 -35.34 11.96
CA SER A 270 2.32 -36.45 12.52
C SER A 270 0.81 -36.28 12.39
N THR A 271 0.32 -35.03 12.41
CA THR A 271 -1.10 -34.68 12.37
C THR A 271 -1.60 -34.59 10.93
N LEU A 272 -0.93 -33.77 10.10
CA LEU A 272 -1.33 -33.46 8.72
C LEU A 272 -0.84 -34.48 7.67
N LYS A 273 -0.04 -35.49 8.07
CA LYS A 273 0.52 -36.54 7.19
C LYS A 273 1.43 -36.02 6.07
N VAL A 274 2.05 -34.87 6.30
CA VAL A 274 3.07 -34.26 5.44
C VAL A 274 4.47 -34.52 5.99
N GLN A 275 5.50 -34.24 5.18
CA GLN A 275 6.87 -34.04 5.62
C GLN A 275 7.25 -32.59 5.30
N ILE A 276 7.88 -31.88 6.25
CA ILE A 276 8.32 -30.48 6.08
C ILE A 276 9.82 -30.48 5.78
N ASP A 277 10.19 -30.22 4.53
CA ASP A 277 11.59 -30.13 4.11
C ASP A 277 12.07 -28.68 4.07
N ARG A 278 13.39 -28.50 4.06
CA ARG A 278 14.04 -27.19 3.90
C ARG A 278 14.46 -26.99 2.45
N PHE A 279 14.32 -25.78 1.94
CA PHE A 279 14.64 -25.43 0.55
C PHE A 279 15.57 -24.22 0.50
N LYS A 280 16.49 -24.20 -0.46
CA LYS A 280 17.21 -22.97 -0.83
C LYS A 280 16.28 -22.04 -1.60
N HIS A 281 16.18 -20.81 -1.12
CA HIS A 281 15.40 -19.75 -1.74
C HIS A 281 16.22 -18.47 -1.56
N ASP A 282 16.53 -17.77 -2.64
CA ASP A 282 17.10 -16.41 -2.67
C ASP A 282 18.19 -16.12 -1.61
N GLY A 283 19.17 -17.02 -1.51
CA GLY A 283 20.29 -16.97 -0.56
C GLY A 283 19.98 -17.43 0.87
N ARG A 284 18.70 -17.46 1.27
CA ARG A 284 18.19 -17.98 2.54
C ARG A 284 17.83 -19.49 2.44
N VAL A 285 17.30 -20.03 3.55
CA VAL A 285 16.85 -21.44 3.65
C VAL A 285 15.51 -21.48 4.36
N ASP A 286 14.47 -21.78 3.58
CA ASP A 286 13.06 -21.74 3.95
C ASP A 286 12.51 -23.13 4.24
N ILE A 287 11.29 -23.24 4.76
CA ILE A 287 10.55 -24.51 4.93
C ILE A 287 9.25 -24.53 4.12
N ALA A 288 8.88 -25.70 3.61
CA ALA A 288 7.57 -25.93 2.99
C ALA A 288 7.13 -27.40 3.14
N PRO A 289 5.82 -27.70 3.06
CA PRO A 289 5.32 -29.05 2.88
C PRO A 289 5.82 -29.66 1.57
N THR A 290 6.11 -30.96 1.60
CA THR A 290 6.48 -31.75 0.39
C THR A 290 5.27 -32.40 -0.30
N SER A 291 4.08 -32.29 0.31
CA SER A 291 2.85 -32.93 -0.11
C SER A 291 1.63 -32.23 0.48
N GLN A 292 0.47 -32.39 -0.18
CA GLN A 292 -0.81 -31.85 0.28
C GLN A 292 -1.14 -32.32 1.71
N PRO A 293 -1.49 -31.39 2.63
CA PRO A 293 -2.03 -31.72 3.95
C PRO A 293 -3.25 -32.64 3.92
N GLN A 294 -3.34 -33.54 4.90
CA GLN A 294 -4.46 -34.47 5.08
C GLN A 294 -5.07 -34.31 6.46
N TYR A 295 -6.39 -34.18 6.50
CA TYR A 295 -7.14 -33.96 7.74
C TYR A 295 -7.88 -35.24 8.18
N PRO A 296 -8.20 -35.41 9.48
CA PRO A 296 -9.09 -36.47 9.93
C PRO A 296 -10.49 -36.34 9.33
N SER A 297 -11.11 -37.48 9.01
CA SER A 297 -12.42 -37.58 8.33
C SER A 297 -13.62 -37.00 9.11
N ASN A 298 -13.42 -36.59 10.36
CA ASN A 298 -14.42 -35.94 11.21
C ASN A 298 -14.24 -34.41 11.36
N VAL A 299 -13.23 -33.82 10.70
CA VAL A 299 -12.98 -32.36 10.67
C VAL A 299 -12.56 -31.83 9.31
N GLY A 300 -12.14 -32.69 8.37
CA GLY A 300 -11.57 -32.27 7.10
C GLY A 300 -12.52 -31.52 6.16
N ASP A 301 -13.84 -31.71 6.29
CA ASP A 301 -14.87 -30.90 5.59
C ASP A 301 -15.07 -29.51 6.24
N TYR A 302 -14.41 -29.23 7.37
CA TYR A 302 -14.47 -27.95 8.08
C TYR A 302 -13.21 -27.09 7.91
N VAL A 303 -12.14 -27.60 7.30
CA VAL A 303 -10.88 -26.88 7.09
C VAL A 303 -10.78 -26.44 5.64
N SER A 304 -10.57 -25.15 5.38
CA SER A 304 -10.19 -24.65 4.05
C SER A 304 -8.69 -24.84 3.84
N SER A 305 -7.88 -24.04 4.53
CA SER A 305 -6.43 -24.05 4.47
C SER A 305 -5.79 -24.13 5.86
N VAL A 306 -4.47 -24.36 5.90
CA VAL A 306 -3.65 -24.23 7.11
C VAL A 306 -2.39 -23.44 6.74
N THR A 307 -2.29 -22.19 7.23
CA THR A 307 -1.19 -21.28 6.92
C THR A 307 -0.09 -21.31 7.98
N GLY A 308 1.09 -20.76 7.66
CA GLY A 308 2.29 -20.85 8.53
C GLY A 308 2.99 -22.22 8.50
N LEU A 309 2.64 -23.09 7.54
CA LEU A 309 3.36 -24.33 7.24
C LEU A 309 4.55 -24.11 6.30
N THR A 310 4.50 -23.00 5.56
CA THR A 310 5.42 -22.59 4.51
C THR A 310 6.05 -21.24 4.90
N THR A 311 7.32 -21.02 4.59
CA THR A 311 7.95 -19.70 4.75
C THR A 311 7.52 -18.77 3.61
N SER A 312 6.29 -18.27 3.65
CA SER A 312 6.00 -16.98 3.02
C SER A 312 6.30 -15.86 4.00
N SER A 313 7.06 -14.87 3.52
CA SER A 313 7.43 -13.69 4.27
C SER A 313 7.38 -12.45 3.37
N PRO A 314 6.28 -11.68 3.44
CA PRO A 314 6.19 -10.37 2.81
C PRO A 314 7.26 -9.40 3.30
N VAL A 315 7.50 -8.38 2.48
CA VAL A 315 8.33 -7.21 2.80
C VAL A 315 7.47 -5.94 2.73
N ALA A 316 7.86 -4.96 3.53
CA ALA A 316 7.40 -3.58 3.47
C ALA A 316 7.68 -2.97 2.08
N SER A 317 6.89 -2.00 1.62
CA SER A 317 6.92 -1.50 0.24
C SER A 317 7.39 -0.05 0.09
N PHE A 318 8.41 0.31 0.87
CA PHE A 318 9.06 1.63 0.82
C PHE A 318 10.24 1.65 -0.17
N ALA A 319 10.39 2.80 -0.85
CA ALA A 319 11.46 3.06 -1.81
C ALA A 319 12.38 4.22 -1.35
N ALA A 320 12.97 4.04 -0.17
CA ALA A 320 13.85 5.03 0.46
C ALA A 320 14.96 5.51 -0.49
N LYS A 321 14.86 6.76 -0.94
CA LYS A 321 15.82 7.39 -1.85
C LYS A 321 17.20 7.38 -1.20
N ALA A 322 18.20 6.82 -1.88
CA ALA A 322 19.55 6.67 -1.33
C ALA A 322 20.17 8.04 -0.98
N ALA A 323 20.10 8.40 0.31
CA ALA A 323 20.23 9.76 0.86
C ALA A 323 21.15 10.70 0.05
N ALA A 324 20.53 11.66 -0.65
CA ALA A 324 21.15 12.50 -1.68
C ALA A 324 22.52 13.08 -1.26
N VAL A 325 23.60 12.56 -1.86
CA VAL A 325 24.95 12.72 -1.30
C VAL A 325 25.54 14.11 -1.61
N SER A 326 25.24 15.08 -0.75
CA SER A 326 25.49 16.52 -0.97
C SER A 326 26.89 16.81 -1.56
N PRO A 327 27.00 17.52 -2.70
CA PRO A 327 28.22 17.51 -3.52
C PRO A 327 29.45 18.12 -2.83
N LYS A 328 30.50 17.30 -2.63
CA LYS A 328 31.77 17.64 -1.92
C LYS A 328 32.51 18.90 -2.42
N LYS A 329 32.17 19.47 -3.58
CA LYS A 329 32.90 20.60 -4.19
C LYS A 329 32.36 21.96 -3.73
N LYS A 330 33.02 22.57 -2.75
CA LYS A 330 32.78 23.96 -2.33
C LYS A 330 32.94 24.92 -3.51
N GLY A 331 31.92 25.76 -3.76
CA GLY A 331 31.96 26.83 -4.77
C GLY A 331 31.12 26.61 -6.03
N ARG A 332 30.29 25.55 -6.08
CA ARG A 332 29.29 25.33 -7.15
C ARG A 332 28.10 26.28 -7.01
N ALA A 333 27.43 26.57 -8.13
CA ALA A 333 26.31 27.51 -8.19
C ALA A 333 24.96 26.80 -8.36
N VAL A 334 24.17 26.79 -7.28
CA VAL A 334 22.73 26.48 -7.31
C VAL A 334 21.96 27.73 -7.75
N SER A 335 20.82 27.57 -8.44
CA SER A 335 19.96 28.71 -8.82
C SER A 335 19.37 29.43 -7.59
N ALA A 336 18.98 30.70 -7.77
CA ALA A 336 18.53 31.55 -6.67
C ALA A 336 17.07 31.27 -6.27
N GLY A 337 16.86 30.25 -5.43
CA GLY A 337 15.54 29.79 -4.95
C GLY A 337 15.47 29.60 -3.43
N ALA A 338 15.98 30.55 -2.63
CA ALA A 338 16.04 30.43 -1.16
C ALA A 338 14.68 30.69 -0.46
N GLY A 339 13.71 29.83 -0.72
CA GLY A 339 12.47 29.73 0.07
C GLY A 339 12.70 28.97 1.38
N LYS A 340 12.11 29.46 2.47
CA LYS A 340 11.90 28.65 3.68
C LYS A 340 10.55 27.94 3.58
N PHE A 341 10.41 26.75 4.16
CA PHE A 341 9.11 26.29 4.65
C PHE A 341 8.55 27.34 5.62
N ALA A 342 7.28 27.75 5.45
CA ALA A 342 6.69 28.79 6.29
C ALA A 342 5.17 28.62 6.49
N PRO A 343 4.63 28.77 7.72
CA PRO A 343 5.28 29.03 9.01
C PRO A 343 5.10 27.87 10.01
N GLY A 344 6.05 26.93 10.01
CA GLY A 344 6.16 25.85 11.02
C GLY A 344 7.61 25.36 11.23
N GLU A 345 8.57 26.00 10.57
CA GLU A 345 10.01 25.68 10.43
C GLU A 345 10.44 24.26 10.88
N VAL A 346 10.27 23.28 9.99
CA VAL A 346 10.86 21.94 10.11
C VAL A 346 12.37 22.03 10.34
N THR A 347 12.82 21.78 11.57
CA THR A 347 14.22 22.00 11.97
C THR A 347 15.09 20.79 11.71
N GLY A 348 15.79 20.76 10.58
CA GLY A 348 16.84 19.75 10.32
C GLY A 348 17.36 19.70 8.87
N ILE A 349 16.51 20.06 7.91
CA ILE A 349 16.73 19.82 6.47
C ILE A 349 17.64 20.90 5.84
N ASP A 350 18.70 20.48 5.14
CA ASP A 350 19.54 21.39 4.35
C ASP A 350 18.92 21.67 2.97
N THR A 351 17.90 22.54 2.97
CA THR A 351 17.23 23.07 1.77
C THR A 351 18.15 23.83 0.79
N GLN A 352 19.47 23.86 1.00
CA GLN A 352 20.45 24.28 0.00
C GLN A 352 20.57 23.29 -1.17
N TRP A 353 20.32 21.99 -0.94
CA TRP A 353 20.58 20.92 -1.91
C TRP A 353 19.34 20.20 -2.47
N CYS A 354 18.14 20.59 -2.04
CA CYS A 354 16.87 20.08 -2.55
C CYS A 354 15.87 21.23 -2.79
N SER A 355 14.89 21.02 -3.67
CA SER A 355 13.74 21.87 -4.00
C SER A 355 12.61 21.68 -2.98
N THR A 356 11.67 22.63 -2.86
CA THR A 356 10.48 22.45 -1.97
C THR A 356 9.17 22.52 -2.76
N TYR A 357 9.26 22.36 -4.07
CA TYR A 357 8.23 22.33 -5.10
C TYR A 357 8.95 22.11 -6.45
N TRP A 358 8.29 21.45 -7.39
CA TRP A 358 8.91 20.99 -8.63
C TRP A 358 9.61 22.11 -9.41
N GLY A 359 10.90 21.90 -9.69
CA GLY A 359 11.72 22.85 -10.45
C GLY A 359 12.01 24.17 -9.72
N GLN A 360 11.88 24.23 -8.39
CA GLN A 360 12.31 25.41 -7.61
C GLN A 360 13.80 25.72 -7.82
N LYS A 361 14.63 24.68 -7.77
CA LYS A 361 16.08 24.78 -7.87
C LYS A 361 16.60 23.98 -9.06
N HIS A 362 17.67 24.51 -9.65
CA HIS A 362 18.42 23.88 -10.74
C HIS A 362 19.91 23.96 -10.42
N TYR A 363 20.63 22.90 -10.76
CA TYR A 363 22.07 22.83 -10.59
C TYR A 363 22.76 23.09 -11.93
N ASN A 364 23.65 24.09 -11.96
CA ASN A 364 24.15 24.68 -13.21
C ASN A 364 25.50 24.08 -13.66
N ASP A 365 25.90 22.96 -13.06
CA ASP A 365 27.22 22.33 -13.17
C ASP A 365 27.17 20.93 -13.84
N ALA A 366 25.99 20.55 -14.36
CA ALA A 366 25.68 19.31 -15.07
C ALA A 366 25.22 19.60 -16.52
N PRO A 367 25.08 18.59 -17.41
CA PRO A 367 24.47 18.78 -18.72
C PRO A 367 23.00 19.20 -18.64
N ASP A 368 22.52 19.95 -19.65
CA ASP A 368 21.07 20.15 -19.84
C ASP A 368 20.36 18.80 -20.02
N ALA A 369 19.11 18.73 -19.56
CA ALA A 369 18.22 17.59 -19.75
C ALA A 369 17.88 17.35 -21.24
N PRO A 370 17.37 16.18 -21.64
CA PRO A 370 17.04 15.87 -23.04
C PRO A 370 16.09 16.86 -23.72
N TRP A 371 15.25 17.56 -22.95
CA TRP A 371 14.32 18.60 -23.43
C TRP A 371 14.97 20.00 -23.60
N GLY A 372 16.24 20.17 -23.27
CA GLY A 372 17.01 21.40 -23.55
C GLY A 372 16.91 22.50 -22.47
N ALA A 373 16.77 22.10 -21.21
CA ALA A 373 16.84 22.98 -20.04
C ALA A 373 17.65 22.31 -18.91
N PRO A 374 18.17 23.06 -17.92
CA PRO A 374 18.83 22.47 -16.75
C PRO A 374 17.88 21.56 -15.97
N LEU A 375 18.39 20.44 -15.42
CA LEU A 375 17.59 19.55 -14.59
C LEU A 375 17.08 20.25 -13.31
N PRO A 376 15.88 19.90 -12.83
CA PRO A 376 15.50 20.10 -11.44
C PRO A 376 16.54 19.49 -10.48
N MET A 377 16.70 20.11 -9.32
CA MET A 377 17.33 19.47 -8.17
C MET A 377 16.29 18.68 -7.37
N PRO A 378 16.70 17.63 -6.62
CA PRO A 378 15.80 16.71 -5.92
C PRO A 378 14.80 17.44 -5.04
N GLU A 379 13.58 16.96 -4.88
CA GLU A 379 12.68 17.54 -3.88
C GLU A 379 13.21 17.28 -2.45
N CYS A 380 12.73 18.06 -1.48
CA CYS A 380 13.07 17.89 -0.06
C CYS A 380 12.05 16.97 0.65
N GLY A 381 11.31 16.16 -0.10
CA GLY A 381 10.02 15.59 0.33
C GLY A 381 8.90 16.64 0.45
N TYR A 382 7.67 16.26 0.11
CA TYR A 382 6.49 17.13 0.26
C TYR A 382 5.91 17.10 1.68
N THR A 383 5.47 18.28 2.15
CA THR A 383 4.79 18.39 3.45
C THR A 383 3.32 18.00 3.38
N ALA A 384 2.75 17.64 4.54
CA ALA A 384 1.33 17.29 4.66
C ALA A 384 0.36 18.33 4.07
N ASN A 385 0.70 19.62 4.08
CA ASN A 385 -0.14 20.68 3.49
C ASN A 385 -0.04 20.72 1.96
N GLN A 386 1.09 20.32 1.37
CA GLN A 386 1.28 20.23 -0.07
C GLN A 386 0.50 19.05 -0.64
N MET A 387 0.67 17.85 -0.09
CA MET A 387 -0.06 16.65 -0.53
C MET A 387 -1.58 16.84 -0.48
N ARG A 388 -2.11 17.36 0.65
CA ARG A 388 -3.53 17.72 0.78
C ARG A 388 -3.98 18.80 -0.20
N HIS A 389 -3.10 19.69 -0.66
CA HIS A 389 -3.48 20.73 -1.63
C HIS A 389 -3.41 20.22 -3.07
N ALA A 390 -2.41 19.41 -3.43
CA ALA A 390 -2.28 18.76 -4.74
C ALA A 390 -3.52 17.88 -5.02
N TYR A 391 -3.83 16.93 -4.14
CA TYR A 391 -5.03 16.09 -4.24
C TYR A 391 -6.35 16.81 -3.90
N GLY A 392 -6.35 18.15 -3.82
CA GLY A 392 -7.53 19.00 -3.61
C GLY A 392 -8.24 18.86 -2.26
N VAL A 393 -7.83 17.92 -1.40
CA VAL A 393 -8.37 17.65 -0.06
C VAL A 393 -8.52 18.93 0.77
N SER A 394 -7.52 19.82 0.75
CA SER A 394 -7.55 21.10 1.47
C SER A 394 -8.72 22.01 1.08
N ALA A 395 -9.22 21.92 -0.16
CA ALA A 395 -10.38 22.68 -0.62
C ALA A 395 -11.73 22.05 -0.21
N SER A 396 -11.76 20.73 0.08
CA SER A 396 -12.97 20.01 0.48
C SER A 396 -13.41 20.33 1.93
N GLY A 397 -12.46 20.67 2.81
CA GLY A 397 -12.69 20.80 4.25
C GLY A 397 -12.93 19.46 4.98
N LEU A 398 -12.74 18.32 4.32
CA LEU A 398 -12.86 16.98 4.89
C LEU A 398 -11.57 16.60 5.67
N THR A 399 -11.73 15.68 6.63
CA THR A 399 -10.71 15.29 7.61
C THR A 399 -10.73 13.81 8.01
N GLY A 400 -11.49 12.94 7.32
CA GLY A 400 -11.72 11.54 7.71
C GLY A 400 -12.60 11.37 8.96
N LYS A 401 -13.28 12.43 9.42
CA LYS A 401 -13.92 12.45 10.74
C LYS A 401 -15.05 11.43 10.85
N GLY A 402 -14.87 10.49 11.76
CA GLY A 402 -15.86 9.46 12.10
C GLY A 402 -15.61 8.10 11.43
N VAL A 403 -14.54 8.01 10.63
CA VAL A 403 -14.03 6.78 10.03
C VAL A 403 -12.87 6.24 10.87
N THR A 404 -12.69 4.92 10.87
CA THR A 404 -11.54 4.24 11.46
C THR A 404 -10.75 3.55 10.35
N ILE A 405 -9.48 3.92 10.20
CA ILE A 405 -8.53 3.24 9.31
C ILE A 405 -7.69 2.30 10.18
N ALA A 406 -7.49 1.07 9.72
CA ALA A 406 -6.44 0.19 10.21
C ALA A 406 -5.20 0.32 9.34
N VAL A 407 -4.03 0.23 9.97
CA VAL A 407 -2.74 0.00 9.33
C VAL A 407 -2.26 -1.36 9.84
N VAL A 408 -1.72 -2.22 8.97
CA VAL A 408 -1.29 -3.58 9.34
C VAL A 408 0.10 -3.85 8.78
N ASP A 409 1.14 -3.83 9.61
CA ASP A 409 2.52 -4.10 9.21
C ASP A 409 3.24 -5.01 10.23
N ALA A 410 4.48 -5.43 9.98
CA ALA A 410 5.20 -6.28 10.93
C ALA A 410 5.79 -5.48 12.12
N TYR A 411 5.72 -6.11 13.30
CA TYR A 411 6.27 -5.58 14.57
C TYR A 411 5.57 -4.30 15.06
N SER A 412 6.27 -3.44 15.80
CA SER A 412 5.89 -2.04 15.97
C SER A 412 7.12 -1.22 16.37
N SER A 413 7.17 0.01 15.88
CA SER A 413 8.10 1.06 16.27
C SER A 413 8.00 1.36 17.78
N PRO A 414 9.11 1.29 18.54
CA PRO A 414 9.12 1.69 19.95
C PRO A 414 8.91 3.19 20.19
N THR A 415 8.94 4.01 19.13
CA THR A 415 9.01 5.47 19.20
C THR A 415 7.81 6.18 18.56
N ILE A 416 6.99 5.50 17.75
CA ILE A 416 5.85 6.07 16.97
C ILE A 416 4.98 7.09 17.72
N VAL A 417 4.64 6.86 18.99
CA VAL A 417 3.82 7.80 19.80
C VAL A 417 4.54 9.12 20.08
N GLN A 418 5.86 9.12 20.18
CA GLN A 418 6.73 10.29 20.33
C GLN A 418 7.00 10.94 18.97
N ASP A 419 7.15 10.12 17.93
CA ASP A 419 7.44 10.55 16.57
C ASP A 419 6.24 11.29 15.96
N MET A 420 5.05 10.68 15.98
CA MET A 420 3.80 11.34 15.60
C MET A 420 3.48 12.57 16.47
N GLN A 421 3.95 12.65 17.72
CA GLN A 421 3.83 13.89 18.50
C GLN A 421 4.71 15.01 17.94
N ARG A 422 5.90 14.68 17.43
CA ARG A 422 6.85 15.62 16.85
C ARG A 422 6.48 16.01 15.42
N TYR A 423 6.21 15.05 14.54
CA TYR A 423 5.76 15.28 13.18
C TYR A 423 4.54 16.20 13.11
N ASN A 424 3.50 15.88 13.89
CA ASN A 424 2.28 16.68 13.90
C ASN A 424 2.51 18.15 14.31
N ALA A 425 3.48 18.39 15.20
CA ALA A 425 3.83 19.75 15.63
C ALA A 425 4.57 20.54 14.54
N ASP A 426 5.47 19.89 13.80
CA ASP A 426 6.29 20.52 12.76
C ASP A 426 5.51 20.69 11.43
N MET A 427 4.68 19.71 11.05
CA MET A 427 3.81 19.77 9.86
C MET A 427 2.53 20.60 10.06
N GLY A 428 2.23 21.00 11.31
CA GLY A 428 1.04 21.78 11.64
C GLY A 428 -0.28 20.99 11.65
N LEU A 429 -0.20 19.67 11.71
CA LEU A 429 -1.34 18.76 11.85
C LEU A 429 -1.89 18.77 13.30
N PRO A 430 -3.16 18.40 13.52
CA PRO A 430 -3.66 18.23 14.88
C PRO A 430 -2.96 17.05 15.56
N GLN A 431 -2.59 17.24 16.83
CA GLN A 431 -2.16 16.15 17.70
C GLN A 431 -3.32 15.16 17.92
N PHE A 432 -3.02 13.86 17.97
CA PHE A 432 -4.03 12.83 18.20
C PHE A 432 -4.87 13.10 19.47
N ALA A 433 -6.19 13.06 19.32
CA ALA A 433 -7.10 13.09 20.46
C ALA A 433 -6.98 11.77 21.27
N PRO A 434 -7.36 11.76 22.56
CA PRO A 434 -7.31 10.54 23.38
C PRO A 434 -8.13 9.39 22.78
N GLY A 435 -7.45 8.31 22.37
CA GLY A 435 -8.06 7.16 21.69
C GLY A 435 -8.27 7.34 20.18
N GLN A 436 -7.72 8.38 19.55
CA GLN A 436 -7.70 8.55 18.10
C GLN A 436 -6.64 7.65 17.44
N PHE A 437 -5.43 7.55 18.01
CA PHE A 437 -4.46 6.53 17.66
C PHE A 437 -4.51 5.38 18.66
N THR A 438 -4.28 4.15 18.21
CA THR A 438 -4.09 2.96 19.07
C THR A 438 -3.25 1.92 18.33
N GLN A 439 -2.14 1.52 18.94
CA GLN A 439 -1.31 0.39 18.50
C GLN A 439 -1.84 -0.91 19.14
N LYS A 440 -1.97 -1.98 18.35
CA LYS A 440 -2.38 -3.32 18.78
C LYS A 440 -1.22 -4.31 18.63
N ASP A 441 -0.57 -4.61 19.75
CA ASP A 441 0.36 -5.74 19.87
C ASP A 441 -0.37 -7.10 19.74
N PRO A 442 0.31 -8.14 19.20
CA PRO A 442 -0.27 -9.46 18.99
C PRO A 442 -0.48 -10.24 20.31
N VAL A 443 -1.49 -11.11 20.32
CA VAL A 443 -1.83 -11.93 21.50
C VAL A 443 -0.66 -12.87 21.85
N GLY A 444 -0.06 -12.65 23.02
CA GLY A 444 1.11 -13.41 23.48
C GLY A 444 2.46 -12.84 23.06
N GLY A 445 2.50 -11.64 22.44
CA GLY A 445 3.71 -10.93 22.05
C GLY A 445 4.36 -11.43 20.76
N TYR A 446 5.26 -10.60 20.23
CA TYR A 446 6.03 -10.83 19.00
C TYR A 446 6.93 -12.08 19.08
N ASP A 447 7.51 -12.50 17.97
CA ASP A 447 8.19 -13.80 17.94
C ASP A 447 9.46 -13.87 18.83
N PRO A 448 9.68 -14.97 19.59
CA PRO A 448 10.88 -15.14 20.40
C PRO A 448 12.19 -15.20 19.61
N SER A 449 12.14 -15.30 18.28
CA SER A 449 13.29 -15.24 17.39
C SER A 449 13.53 -13.88 16.73
N THR A 450 12.60 -12.92 16.87
CA THR A 450 12.75 -11.54 16.39
C THR A 450 13.98 -10.85 16.99
N THR A 451 14.73 -10.18 16.14
CA THR A 451 15.97 -9.45 16.46
C THR A 451 15.74 -7.93 16.42
N PRO A 452 16.68 -7.11 16.95
CA PRO A 452 16.62 -5.66 16.80
C PRO A 452 16.55 -5.20 15.34
N ASP A 453 17.25 -5.90 14.44
CA ASP A 453 17.36 -5.56 13.02
C ASP A 453 16.00 -5.76 12.31
N ASP A 454 15.28 -6.84 12.64
CA ASP A 454 13.93 -7.13 12.09
C ASP A 454 12.91 -6.03 12.43
N VAL A 455 12.98 -5.47 13.65
CA VAL A 455 12.10 -4.38 14.10
C VAL A 455 12.54 -3.04 13.49
N SER A 456 13.84 -2.80 13.41
CA SER A 456 14.39 -1.57 12.82
C SER A 456 14.08 -1.46 11.33
N GLY A 457 13.96 -2.59 10.62
CA GLY A 457 13.59 -2.66 9.21
C GLY A 457 12.11 -2.44 8.89
N TRP A 458 11.25 -2.24 9.91
CA TRP A 458 9.80 -1.97 9.76
C TRP A 458 9.34 -0.72 10.56
N ALA A 459 10.24 -0.05 11.29
CA ALA A 459 9.88 1.10 12.12
C ALA A 459 9.57 2.36 11.31
N GLY A 460 10.28 2.58 10.19
CA GLY A 460 9.96 3.63 9.21
C GLY A 460 8.64 3.35 8.50
N GLU A 461 8.39 2.08 8.11
CA GLU A 461 7.13 1.67 7.47
C GLU A 461 5.89 2.05 8.31
N GLU A 462 5.84 1.64 9.59
CA GLU A 462 4.76 2.06 10.50
C GLU A 462 4.65 3.60 10.59
N THR A 463 5.78 4.31 10.56
CA THR A 463 5.80 5.77 10.71
C THR A 463 5.27 6.45 9.46
N MET A 464 5.77 6.12 8.26
CA MET A 464 5.25 6.62 6.99
C MET A 464 3.75 6.34 6.82
N ASP A 465 3.28 5.11 7.11
CA ASP A 465 1.87 4.77 6.90
C ASP A 465 0.95 5.60 7.82
N ILE A 466 1.31 5.75 9.10
CA ILE A 466 0.56 6.56 10.06
C ILE A 466 0.68 8.06 9.75
N GLU A 467 1.83 8.54 9.28
CA GLU A 467 2.02 9.92 8.83
C GLU A 467 1.17 10.25 7.60
N ALA A 468 1.17 9.40 6.59
CA ALA A 468 0.38 9.55 5.36
C ALA A 468 -1.14 9.43 5.60
N VAL A 469 -1.57 8.45 6.41
CA VAL A 469 -2.98 8.34 6.83
C VAL A 469 -3.41 9.59 7.60
N HIS A 470 -2.65 10.04 8.60
CA HIS A 470 -3.05 11.19 9.41
C HIS A 470 -2.89 12.53 8.66
N MET A 471 -1.98 12.61 7.68
CA MET A 471 -1.88 13.69 6.71
C MET A 471 -3.18 13.85 5.92
N MET A 472 -3.71 12.78 5.33
CA MET A 472 -4.94 12.86 4.53
C MET A 472 -6.22 12.88 5.39
N ALA A 473 -6.25 12.14 6.49
CA ALA A 473 -7.42 11.95 7.35
C ALA A 473 -7.17 12.36 8.83
N PRO A 474 -6.81 13.63 9.14
CA PRO A 474 -6.33 14.07 10.46
C PRO A 474 -7.35 14.02 11.63
N ALA A 475 -8.59 13.62 11.36
CA ALA A 475 -9.64 13.39 12.34
C ALA A 475 -10.31 12.00 12.21
N ALA A 476 -9.79 11.12 11.35
CA ALA A 476 -10.06 9.69 11.42
C ALA A 476 -9.42 9.10 12.69
N LYS A 477 -9.92 7.94 13.10
CA LYS A 477 -9.25 7.09 14.08
C LYS A 477 -8.28 6.17 13.33
N ILE A 478 -7.07 6.01 13.84
CA ILE A 478 -6.04 5.11 13.30
C ILE A 478 -5.85 3.96 14.30
N VAL A 479 -5.89 2.73 13.82
CA VAL A 479 -5.56 1.53 14.60
C VAL A 479 -4.43 0.80 13.90
N TYR A 480 -3.20 0.95 14.39
CA TYR A 480 -2.08 0.16 13.91
C TYR A 480 -2.14 -1.26 14.49
N TYR A 481 -1.84 -2.26 13.67
CA TYR A 481 -1.78 -3.67 14.02
C TYR A 481 -0.38 -4.22 13.76
N GLY A 482 0.32 -4.59 14.82
CA GLY A 482 1.62 -5.25 14.70
C GLY A 482 1.46 -6.73 14.39
N ALA A 483 1.66 -7.11 13.13
CA ALA A 483 1.84 -8.50 12.75
C ALA A 483 3.03 -9.09 13.53
N ARG A 484 2.82 -10.31 14.02
CA ARG A 484 3.62 -10.88 15.12
C ARG A 484 5.04 -11.29 14.69
N SER A 485 5.20 -11.55 13.40
CA SER A 485 6.45 -11.75 12.68
C SER A 485 6.25 -11.33 11.23
N THR A 486 7.30 -11.28 10.43
CA THR A 486 7.22 -11.10 8.97
C THR A 486 6.72 -12.35 8.23
N SER A 487 5.99 -13.27 8.86
CA SER A 487 5.33 -14.38 8.15
C SER A 487 3.94 -13.96 7.71
N GLN A 488 3.59 -14.22 6.44
CA GLN A 488 2.25 -13.96 5.87
C GLN A 488 1.13 -14.31 6.87
N SER A 489 1.11 -15.55 7.36
CA SER A 489 0.13 -16.03 8.34
C SER A 489 -0.01 -15.20 9.64
N ASP A 490 1.02 -14.47 10.08
CA ASP A 490 0.95 -13.56 11.24
C ASP A 490 0.39 -12.17 10.86
N PHE A 491 0.36 -11.78 9.58
CA PHE A 491 -0.45 -10.67 9.02
C PHE A 491 -1.91 -11.10 8.81
N ASP A 492 -2.18 -12.27 8.23
CA ASP A 492 -3.54 -12.82 8.07
C ASP A 492 -4.28 -12.79 9.42
N ASN A 493 -3.58 -13.19 10.50
CA ASN A 493 -4.09 -13.20 11.86
C ASN A 493 -4.48 -11.80 12.39
N ALA A 494 -3.84 -10.74 11.89
CA ALA A 494 -4.20 -9.36 12.21
C ALA A 494 -5.40 -8.88 11.38
N MET A 495 -5.46 -9.23 10.09
CA MET A 495 -6.59 -8.90 9.22
C MET A 495 -7.88 -9.66 9.61
N GLU A 496 -7.75 -10.91 10.07
CA GLU A 496 -8.82 -11.68 10.71
C GLU A 496 -9.31 -11.00 12.01
N ASP A 497 -8.44 -10.40 12.84
CA ASP A 497 -8.86 -9.61 14.01
C ASP A 497 -9.66 -8.36 13.61
N ILE A 498 -9.33 -7.74 12.47
CA ILE A 498 -10.09 -6.61 11.92
C ILE A 498 -11.51 -7.05 11.52
N VAL A 499 -11.65 -8.05 10.65
CA VAL A 499 -12.96 -8.47 10.12
C VAL A 499 -13.82 -9.21 11.16
N THR A 500 -13.24 -10.06 12.01
CA THR A 500 -14.03 -10.75 13.06
C THR A 500 -14.63 -9.80 14.10
N LYS A 501 -14.05 -8.60 14.28
CA LYS A 501 -14.45 -7.62 15.30
C LYS A 501 -14.99 -6.32 14.73
N HIS A 502 -15.00 -6.17 13.40
CA HIS A 502 -15.38 -4.96 12.66
C HIS A 502 -14.76 -3.70 13.27
N SER A 503 -13.42 -3.70 13.40
CA SER A 503 -12.71 -2.69 14.21
C SER A 503 -12.03 -1.56 13.43
N ALA A 504 -12.17 -1.59 12.10
CA ALA A 504 -11.89 -0.51 11.16
C ALA A 504 -12.87 -0.58 9.96
N ASP A 505 -13.02 0.54 9.25
CA ASP A 505 -13.82 0.71 8.03
C ASP A 505 -12.96 0.49 6.75
N ILE A 506 -11.65 0.75 6.84
CA ILE A 506 -10.66 0.69 5.76
C ILE A 506 -9.38 0.09 6.33
N VAL A 507 -8.64 -0.70 5.56
CA VAL A 507 -7.34 -1.29 5.92
C VAL A 507 -6.28 -0.88 4.90
N SER A 508 -5.20 -0.27 5.39
CA SER A 508 -3.94 -0.02 4.68
C SER A 508 -2.97 -1.16 4.98
N CYS A 509 -2.40 -1.76 3.94
CA CYS A 509 -1.42 -2.84 4.01
C CYS A 509 -0.25 -2.52 3.06
N SER A 510 0.80 -1.93 3.60
CA SER A 510 1.91 -1.39 2.81
C SER A 510 3.04 -2.41 2.64
N TRP A 511 2.63 -3.64 2.28
CA TRP A 511 3.48 -4.81 2.18
C TRP A 511 2.98 -5.84 1.17
N GLY A 512 3.88 -6.72 0.75
CA GLY A 512 3.57 -7.82 -0.15
C GLY A 512 4.81 -8.62 -0.54
N GLY A 513 4.66 -9.42 -1.59
CA GLY A 513 5.75 -10.14 -2.24
C GLY A 513 5.32 -10.68 -3.60
N GLN A 514 6.28 -11.11 -4.42
CA GLN A 514 5.97 -11.65 -5.74
C GLN A 514 4.97 -12.81 -5.65
N GLU A 515 3.83 -12.70 -6.34
CA GLU A 515 2.69 -13.63 -6.29
C GLU A 515 3.14 -15.09 -6.25
N SER A 516 3.91 -15.53 -7.25
CA SER A 516 4.36 -16.91 -7.41
C SER A 516 5.31 -17.47 -6.33
N GLN A 517 5.72 -16.68 -5.35
CA GLN A 517 6.44 -17.17 -4.16
C GLN A 517 5.50 -17.66 -3.05
N ASN A 518 4.21 -17.34 -3.12
CA ASN A 518 3.20 -17.78 -2.16
C ASN A 518 2.66 -19.19 -2.50
N PRO A 519 2.35 -20.01 -1.48
CA PRO A 519 1.73 -21.32 -1.66
C PRO A 519 0.19 -21.21 -1.74
N GLU A 520 -0.47 -22.29 -2.17
CA GLU A 520 -1.93 -22.36 -2.31
C GLU A 520 -2.70 -22.03 -1.01
N GLU A 521 -2.15 -22.35 0.17
CA GLU A 521 -2.84 -22.12 1.46
C GLU A 521 -3.04 -20.65 1.84
N GLU A 522 -2.13 -19.73 1.45
CA GLU A 522 -2.20 -18.31 1.83
C GLU A 522 -3.25 -17.57 0.96
N TYR A 523 -3.27 -17.80 -0.37
CA TYR A 523 -4.31 -17.24 -1.25
C TYR A 523 -5.73 -17.54 -0.72
N GLN A 524 -5.95 -18.75 -0.22
CA GLN A 524 -7.25 -19.17 0.32
C GLN A 524 -7.62 -18.51 1.66
N ALA A 525 -6.63 -18.08 2.45
CA ALA A 525 -6.87 -17.33 3.67
C ALA A 525 -7.23 -15.88 3.33
N ASP A 526 -6.39 -15.22 2.55
CA ASP A 526 -6.56 -13.81 2.15
C ASP A 526 -7.81 -13.56 1.30
N THR A 527 -8.05 -14.33 0.23
CA THR A 527 -9.30 -14.24 -0.56
C THR A 527 -10.54 -14.39 0.34
N GLN A 528 -10.46 -15.21 1.40
CA GLN A 528 -11.56 -15.42 2.34
C GLN A 528 -11.74 -14.23 3.30
N ILE A 529 -10.65 -13.60 3.76
CA ILE A 529 -10.67 -12.39 4.59
C ILE A 529 -11.22 -11.21 3.79
N PHE A 530 -10.72 -10.97 2.57
CA PHE A 530 -11.15 -9.85 1.74
C PHE A 530 -12.59 -10.00 1.25
N GLN A 531 -13.05 -11.23 0.95
CA GLN A 531 -14.48 -11.49 0.69
C GLN A 531 -15.35 -11.20 1.92
N GLN A 532 -14.88 -11.43 3.14
CA GLN A 532 -15.60 -10.98 4.33
C GLN A 532 -15.57 -9.46 4.45
N GLY A 533 -14.42 -8.82 4.25
CA GLY A 533 -14.28 -7.36 4.25
C GLY A 533 -15.28 -6.69 3.32
N ALA A 534 -15.30 -7.10 2.05
CA ALA A 534 -16.26 -6.65 1.06
C ALA A 534 -17.72 -6.81 1.52
N VAL A 535 -18.08 -7.96 2.11
CA VAL A 535 -19.43 -8.24 2.64
C VAL A 535 -19.79 -7.42 3.88
N GLU A 536 -18.81 -7.05 4.70
CA GLU A 536 -19.03 -6.21 5.88
C GLU A 536 -18.90 -4.70 5.60
N GLY A 537 -18.37 -4.30 4.44
CA GLY A 537 -18.13 -2.91 4.09
C GLY A 537 -16.77 -2.39 4.54
N ILE A 538 -15.81 -3.28 4.73
CA ILE A 538 -14.40 -2.98 5.02
C ILE A 538 -13.61 -3.03 3.71
N GLY A 539 -12.94 -1.93 3.35
CA GLY A 539 -12.00 -1.87 2.23
C GLY A 539 -10.61 -2.42 2.61
N PHE A 540 -9.91 -3.05 1.66
CA PHE A 540 -8.54 -3.56 1.84
C PHE A 540 -7.66 -3.02 0.71
N ASN A 541 -6.69 -2.17 1.05
CA ASN A 541 -5.79 -1.53 0.10
C ASN A 541 -4.37 -2.05 0.31
N PHE A 542 -3.72 -2.47 -0.78
CA PHE A 542 -2.40 -3.09 -0.77
C PHE A 542 -1.45 -2.39 -1.74
N ALA A 543 -0.24 -2.13 -1.27
CA ALA A 543 0.86 -1.67 -2.11
C ALA A 543 1.13 -2.65 -3.27
N SER A 544 1.25 -2.16 -4.51
CA SER A 544 1.52 -3.02 -5.67
C SER A 544 2.98 -3.45 -5.80
N MET A 545 3.83 -3.02 -4.85
CA MET A 545 5.26 -3.23 -4.72
C MET A 545 6.13 -2.38 -5.66
N ASP A 546 7.42 -2.31 -5.34
CA ASP A 546 8.33 -1.26 -5.83
C ASP A 546 9.36 -1.76 -6.86
N ASN A 547 9.16 -2.98 -7.34
CA ASN A 547 10.07 -3.74 -8.19
C ASN A 547 9.66 -3.71 -9.68
N GLY A 548 8.73 -2.85 -10.09
CA GLY A 548 8.10 -2.90 -11.41
C GLY A 548 7.50 -4.29 -11.68
N ASP A 549 7.75 -4.85 -12.87
CA ASP A 549 7.31 -6.21 -13.23
C ASP A 549 8.15 -7.36 -12.63
N TYR A 550 9.03 -7.05 -11.66
CA TYR A 550 10.07 -7.90 -11.07
C TYR A 550 11.16 -8.40 -12.05
N THR A 551 11.19 -8.03 -13.34
CA THR A 551 12.21 -8.56 -14.28
C THR A 551 13.61 -7.98 -14.11
N THR A 552 13.73 -6.85 -13.40
CA THR A 552 15.00 -6.15 -13.14
C THR A 552 15.13 -5.90 -11.63
N PRO A 553 16.32 -6.08 -11.02
CA PRO A 553 16.55 -5.66 -9.64
C PRO A 553 16.37 -4.13 -9.50
N ALA A 554 15.44 -3.69 -8.66
CA ALA A 554 15.35 -2.29 -8.22
C ALA A 554 16.42 -2.01 -7.16
N LEU A 555 17.01 -0.80 -7.17
CA LEU A 555 18.03 -0.40 -6.19
C LEU A 555 17.46 0.18 -4.88
N GLY A 556 16.26 0.76 -4.92
CA GLY A 556 15.57 1.37 -3.78
C GLY A 556 14.60 0.43 -3.05
N SER A 557 14.19 -0.68 -3.67
CA SER A 557 13.27 -1.67 -3.08
C SER A 557 13.84 -2.33 -1.82
N SER A 558 12.95 -2.61 -0.86
CA SER A 558 13.19 -3.39 0.36
C SER A 558 13.64 -4.84 0.10
N ASP A 559 13.28 -5.43 -1.04
CA ASP A 559 13.85 -6.69 -1.54
C ASP A 559 14.40 -6.53 -2.96
N PRO A 560 15.68 -6.08 -3.09
CA PRO A 560 16.35 -5.90 -4.37
C PRO A 560 16.87 -7.23 -4.95
N HIS A 561 16.44 -8.38 -4.42
CA HIS A 561 16.85 -9.72 -4.86
C HIS A 561 15.67 -10.57 -5.36
N ASN A 562 14.46 -10.31 -4.87
CA ASN A 562 13.21 -10.82 -5.43
C ASN A 562 13.06 -10.37 -6.89
N THR A 563 13.40 -11.26 -7.82
CA THR A 563 13.42 -10.99 -9.26
C THR A 563 12.97 -12.19 -10.07
N SER A 564 12.36 -11.90 -11.21
CA SER A 564 11.56 -12.84 -11.99
C SER A 564 12.10 -12.97 -13.42
N PRO A 565 12.17 -14.19 -14.00
CA PRO A 565 12.57 -14.36 -15.40
C PRO A 565 11.47 -13.95 -16.41
N THR A 566 10.32 -13.48 -15.93
CA THR A 566 9.14 -13.04 -16.71
C THR A 566 8.34 -12.01 -15.89
N PRO A 567 7.62 -11.05 -16.50
CA PRO A 567 6.74 -10.11 -15.78
C PRO A 567 5.88 -10.82 -14.72
N ALA A 568 5.79 -10.26 -13.52
CA ALA A 568 5.03 -10.80 -12.39
C ALA A 568 4.41 -9.66 -11.56
N VAL A 569 3.39 -9.99 -10.77
CA VAL A 569 2.67 -9.06 -9.88
C VAL A 569 2.96 -9.35 -8.42
N ALA A 570 2.66 -8.39 -7.55
CA ALA A 570 2.64 -8.57 -6.11
C ALA A 570 1.35 -9.24 -5.61
N PHE A 571 1.46 -9.93 -4.48
CA PHE A 571 0.39 -10.46 -3.66
C PHE A 571 0.60 -9.98 -2.21
N PRO A 572 -0.44 -9.58 -1.43
CA PRO A 572 -1.88 -9.72 -1.71
C PRO A 572 -2.51 -8.77 -2.73
N ALA A 573 -1.78 -7.78 -3.26
CA ALA A 573 -2.30 -6.82 -4.25
C ALA A 573 -2.93 -7.44 -5.52
N SER A 574 -2.59 -8.69 -5.88
CA SER A 574 -3.23 -9.41 -7.01
C SER A 574 -4.55 -10.11 -6.67
N ASP A 575 -5.04 -10.09 -5.43
CA ASP A 575 -6.36 -10.67 -5.12
C ASP A 575 -7.49 -9.82 -5.74
N PRO A 576 -8.53 -10.43 -6.36
CA PRO A 576 -9.67 -9.71 -6.93
C PRO A 576 -10.63 -9.02 -5.94
N PHE A 577 -10.41 -9.16 -4.63
CA PHE A 577 -11.14 -8.47 -3.56
C PHE A 577 -10.26 -7.47 -2.77
N ALA A 578 -8.98 -7.35 -3.13
CA ALA A 578 -8.08 -6.30 -2.68
C ALA A 578 -8.01 -5.15 -3.69
N THR A 579 -7.81 -3.91 -3.24
CA THR A 579 -7.40 -2.77 -4.06
C THR A 579 -5.88 -2.79 -4.19
N GLY A 580 -5.34 -3.09 -5.38
CA GLY A 580 -3.91 -2.89 -5.65
C GLY A 580 -3.65 -1.41 -5.92
N VAL A 581 -2.74 -0.79 -5.17
CA VAL A 581 -2.41 0.64 -5.28
C VAL A 581 -0.99 0.80 -5.82
N GLY A 582 -0.89 1.35 -7.04
CA GLY A 582 0.35 1.71 -7.71
C GLY A 582 0.85 3.11 -7.38
N GLY A 583 1.97 3.47 -7.99
CA GLY A 583 2.70 4.71 -7.76
C GLY A 583 2.71 5.64 -8.97
N THR A 584 2.59 6.94 -8.72
CA THR A 584 2.94 8.02 -9.65
C THR A 584 4.12 8.83 -9.14
N SER A 585 4.86 9.46 -10.06
CA SER A 585 5.73 10.61 -9.73
C SER A 585 4.89 11.89 -9.74
N LEU A 586 4.91 12.69 -8.67
CA LEU A 586 4.08 13.90 -8.50
C LEU A 586 4.90 15.20 -8.54
N GLY A 587 4.49 16.13 -9.40
CA GLY A 587 4.98 17.51 -9.42
C GLY A 587 4.05 18.49 -8.70
N VAL A 588 4.49 19.04 -7.58
CA VAL A 588 3.76 20.10 -6.85
C VAL A 588 4.26 21.50 -7.25
N ASN A 589 3.33 22.45 -7.44
CA ASN A 589 3.63 23.85 -7.78
C ASN A 589 4.12 24.68 -6.58
N ALA A 590 4.65 25.87 -6.88
CA ALA A 590 5.17 26.83 -5.90
C ALA A 590 4.16 27.36 -4.86
N ASP A 591 2.86 27.13 -5.05
CA ASP A 591 1.79 27.46 -4.10
C ASP A 591 1.22 26.22 -3.37
N GLY A 592 1.77 25.02 -3.62
CA GLY A 592 1.28 23.75 -3.11
C GLY A 592 0.19 23.09 -3.97
N SER A 593 -0.24 23.72 -5.07
CA SER A 593 -1.23 23.13 -5.96
C SER A 593 -0.64 22.04 -6.88
N TYR A 594 -1.52 21.22 -7.44
CA TYR A 594 -1.19 20.19 -8.42
C TYR A 594 -0.51 20.75 -9.68
N GLY A 595 0.66 20.21 -10.05
CA GLY A 595 1.38 20.55 -11.28
C GLY A 595 1.25 19.48 -12.37
N TRP A 596 1.71 18.26 -12.10
CA TRP A 596 1.70 17.12 -13.02
C TRP A 596 1.84 15.78 -12.27
N GLU A 597 1.46 14.67 -12.91
CA GLU A 597 1.70 13.28 -12.48
C GLU A 597 2.18 12.46 -13.68
N SER A 598 3.06 11.50 -13.45
CA SER A 598 3.53 10.49 -14.43
C SER A 598 3.54 9.11 -13.78
N GLY A 599 3.69 8.03 -14.54
CA GLY A 599 3.85 6.70 -13.96
C GLY A 599 5.19 6.60 -13.20
N TRP A 600 5.18 6.04 -11.99
CA TRP A 600 6.42 5.87 -11.25
C TRP A 600 7.27 4.75 -11.84
N GLY A 601 8.51 5.09 -12.22
CA GLY A 601 9.50 4.14 -12.73
C GLY A 601 10.80 4.86 -13.05
N ASP A 602 11.83 4.61 -12.27
CA ASP A 602 13.08 5.38 -12.25
C ASP A 602 14.27 4.63 -12.85
N VAL A 603 15.05 5.31 -13.71
CA VAL A 603 16.35 4.78 -14.16
C VAL A 603 17.49 5.81 -14.08
N ASP A 604 18.61 5.35 -13.54
CA ASP A 604 19.83 6.14 -13.39
C ASP A 604 20.54 6.32 -14.73
N ARG A 605 20.84 7.56 -15.09
CA ARG A 605 21.58 7.91 -16.32
C ARG A 605 22.81 8.76 -15.97
N PRO A 606 24.03 8.20 -15.95
CA PRO A 606 25.24 8.96 -15.63
C PRO A 606 25.62 9.95 -16.74
N VAL A 607 26.40 10.99 -16.41
CA VAL A 607 26.95 11.92 -17.41
C VAL A 607 27.87 11.21 -18.40
N SER A 608 27.59 11.39 -19.69
CA SER A 608 28.36 10.85 -20.82
C SER A 608 28.75 11.98 -21.79
N GLY A 609 30.01 12.41 -21.70
CA GLY A 609 30.55 13.51 -22.51
C GLY A 609 29.91 14.86 -22.15
N ASN A 610 29.01 15.35 -23.02
CA ASN A 610 28.30 16.63 -22.86
C ASN A 610 26.78 16.43 -22.65
N GLY A 611 26.35 15.24 -22.24
CA GLY A 611 24.93 14.89 -22.08
C GLY A 611 24.77 13.68 -21.16
N TRP A 612 23.59 13.08 -21.18
CA TRP A 612 23.25 11.91 -20.36
C TRP A 612 23.50 10.60 -21.10
N GLY A 613 23.89 9.56 -20.36
CA GLY A 613 24.15 8.23 -20.90
C GLY A 613 22.89 7.41 -21.19
N SER A 614 23.12 6.16 -21.58
CA SER A 614 22.11 5.10 -21.44
C SER A 614 21.76 4.92 -19.95
N PRO A 615 20.56 4.40 -19.62
CA PRO A 615 20.28 3.83 -18.31
C PRO A 615 21.38 2.85 -17.89
N THR A 616 21.77 2.87 -16.61
CA THR A 616 22.67 1.88 -16.02
C THR A 616 21.98 0.98 -15.01
N ASP A 617 21.09 1.54 -14.20
CA ASP A 617 20.46 0.89 -13.05
C ASP A 617 18.98 1.30 -12.97
N PHE A 618 18.14 0.42 -12.41
CA PHE A 618 16.71 0.67 -12.15
C PHE A 618 16.55 1.10 -10.68
N GLY A 619 16.04 2.30 -10.44
CA GLY A 619 15.87 2.85 -9.09
C GLY A 619 14.77 2.12 -8.34
N GLY A 620 13.59 2.05 -8.96
CA GLY A 620 12.37 1.43 -8.47
C GLY A 620 11.22 1.82 -9.40
N GLY A 621 10.03 1.26 -9.20
CA GLY A 621 8.86 1.57 -10.02
C GLY A 621 7.62 0.82 -9.58
N ALA A 622 6.46 1.38 -9.89
CA ALA A 622 5.18 0.85 -9.47
C ALA A 622 4.95 -0.55 -10.05
N GLY A 623 4.72 -1.54 -9.18
CA GLY A 623 4.49 -2.92 -9.59
C GLY A 623 3.13 -3.11 -10.25
N GLY A 624 3.08 -3.98 -11.25
CA GLY A 624 1.87 -4.15 -12.06
C GLY A 624 1.94 -5.26 -13.10
N GLY A 625 0.88 -5.34 -13.91
CA GLY A 625 0.69 -6.33 -14.97
C GLY A 625 -0.18 -7.53 -14.56
N ASN A 626 0.11 -8.68 -15.18
CA ASN A 626 -0.80 -9.82 -15.34
C ASN A 626 -0.61 -10.92 -14.28
N SER A 627 -1.62 -11.13 -13.43
CA SER A 627 -1.67 -12.26 -12.47
C SER A 627 -1.58 -13.62 -13.18
N LYS A 628 -1.01 -14.61 -12.49
CA LYS A 628 -0.92 -16.02 -12.92
C LYS A 628 -1.79 -16.94 -12.06
N VAL A 629 -2.43 -16.41 -11.02
CA VAL A 629 -3.29 -17.12 -10.07
C VAL A 629 -4.76 -16.76 -10.27
N PHE A 630 -5.08 -15.47 -10.42
CA PHE A 630 -6.45 -14.97 -10.31
C PHE A 630 -7.08 -14.60 -11.66
N PRO A 631 -8.25 -15.17 -12.03
CA PRO A 631 -8.94 -14.88 -13.28
C PRO A 631 -9.50 -13.45 -13.30
N GLN A 632 -9.63 -12.86 -14.50
CA GLN A 632 -10.09 -11.48 -14.63
C GLN A 632 -11.46 -11.28 -13.95
N PRO A 633 -11.57 -10.38 -12.96
CA PRO A 633 -12.83 -10.09 -12.30
C PRO A 633 -13.80 -9.36 -13.23
N ASP A 634 -15.10 -9.43 -12.93
CA ASP A 634 -16.14 -8.84 -13.79
C ASP A 634 -16.05 -7.30 -13.90
N TYR A 635 -15.45 -6.62 -12.90
CA TYR A 635 -15.27 -5.16 -12.95
C TYR A 635 -14.17 -4.72 -13.92
N GLN A 636 -13.16 -5.56 -14.22
CA GLN A 636 -12.10 -5.24 -15.18
C GLN A 636 -12.54 -5.43 -16.65
N LYS A 637 -13.63 -6.16 -16.91
CA LYS A 637 -14.01 -6.62 -18.26
C LYS A 637 -14.53 -5.49 -19.14
N GLY A 638 -13.80 -5.22 -20.23
CA GLY A 638 -14.11 -4.15 -21.18
C GLY A 638 -13.60 -2.77 -20.75
N VAL A 639 -12.83 -2.70 -19.65
CA VAL A 639 -12.07 -1.52 -19.23
C VAL A 639 -10.59 -1.79 -19.41
N VAL A 640 -10.09 -2.88 -18.83
CA VAL A 640 -8.73 -3.38 -19.05
C VAL A 640 -8.57 -3.85 -20.51
N PRO A 641 -7.53 -3.43 -21.23
CA PRO A 641 -7.25 -3.92 -22.59
C PRO A 641 -7.00 -5.44 -22.64
N ASP A 642 -7.59 -6.13 -23.63
CA ASP A 642 -7.37 -7.58 -23.87
C ASP A 642 -5.89 -7.97 -23.94
N SER A 643 -5.02 -7.07 -24.41
CA SER A 643 -3.58 -7.27 -24.52
C SER A 643 -2.83 -7.31 -23.20
N LEU A 644 -3.32 -6.61 -22.16
CA LEU A 644 -2.81 -6.69 -20.80
C LEU A 644 -3.43 -7.92 -20.13
N ALA A 645 -4.77 -7.97 -20.07
CA ALA A 645 -5.55 -9.04 -19.44
C ALA A 645 -5.16 -10.46 -19.88
N THR A 646 -4.83 -10.68 -21.17
CA THR A 646 -4.35 -12.00 -21.64
C THR A 646 -2.84 -12.22 -21.52
N GLY A 647 -2.07 -11.13 -21.43
CA GLY A 647 -0.70 -11.04 -20.94
C GLY A 647 0.21 -12.24 -21.21
N THR A 648 0.76 -12.81 -20.13
CA THR A 648 1.73 -13.92 -20.20
C THR A 648 1.06 -15.30 -20.26
N THR A 649 -0.22 -15.40 -19.90
CA THR A 649 -0.95 -16.67 -19.78
C THR A 649 -1.71 -17.08 -21.04
N GLY A 650 -2.04 -16.13 -21.92
CA GLY A 650 -2.93 -16.31 -23.08
C GLY A 650 -4.42 -16.41 -22.71
N THR A 651 -4.78 -16.02 -21.48
CA THR A 651 -6.14 -16.09 -20.90
C THR A 651 -6.40 -14.87 -20.04
N ALA A 652 -7.64 -14.39 -19.94
CA ALA A 652 -7.95 -13.19 -19.16
C ALA A 652 -7.76 -13.42 -17.65
N GLN A 653 -6.72 -12.83 -17.08
CA GLN A 653 -6.41 -12.82 -15.63
C GLN A 653 -6.61 -11.41 -15.04
N ARG A 654 -6.43 -11.28 -13.72
CA ARG A 654 -6.49 -10.01 -12.98
C ARG A 654 -5.25 -9.17 -13.27
N GLU A 655 -5.45 -7.95 -13.74
CA GLU A 655 -4.36 -6.96 -13.87
C GLU A 655 -4.19 -6.15 -12.58
N VAL A 656 -2.96 -5.75 -12.28
CA VAL A 656 -2.55 -4.88 -11.17
C VAL A 656 -1.86 -3.63 -11.78
N PRO A 657 -1.95 -2.44 -11.16
CA PRO A 657 -2.76 -2.06 -10.00
C PRO A 657 -4.20 -1.68 -10.39
N ASP A 658 -5.11 -1.52 -9.42
CA ASP A 658 -6.46 -1.02 -9.68
C ASP A 658 -6.47 0.52 -9.85
N LEU A 659 -5.64 1.26 -9.10
CA LEU A 659 -5.39 2.71 -9.23
C LEU A 659 -3.95 3.08 -8.82
N ALA A 660 -3.58 4.36 -8.85
CA ALA A 660 -2.35 4.87 -8.21
C ALA A 660 -2.53 6.21 -7.46
N LEU A 661 -1.55 6.55 -6.63
CA LEU A 661 -1.29 7.89 -6.07
C LEU A 661 0.24 8.13 -6.04
N ASP A 662 0.71 9.31 -5.62
CA ASP A 662 2.13 9.59 -5.41
C ASP A 662 2.80 8.50 -4.56
N GLY A 663 3.84 7.90 -5.13
CA GLY A 663 4.57 6.77 -4.57
C GLY A 663 6.01 6.71 -5.07
N ASP A 664 6.49 7.78 -5.70
CA ASP A 664 7.86 7.87 -6.17
C ASP A 664 8.77 8.36 -5.04
N GLY A 665 9.78 7.57 -4.65
CA GLY A 665 10.80 8.00 -3.69
C GLY A 665 11.58 9.26 -4.12
N ALA A 666 11.51 9.66 -5.39
CA ALA A 666 12.08 10.91 -5.90
C ALA A 666 11.11 12.11 -5.91
N THR A 667 9.82 11.93 -5.61
CA THR A 667 8.86 13.03 -5.41
C THR A 667 8.02 12.93 -4.14
N GLY A 668 8.24 11.92 -3.30
CA GLY A 668 7.35 11.55 -2.20
C GLY A 668 7.33 12.51 -1.01
N ILE A 669 6.97 11.98 0.17
CA ILE A 669 6.77 12.80 1.37
C ILE A 669 8.07 13.11 2.10
N LEU A 670 7.97 14.12 2.96
CA LEU A 670 8.96 14.42 3.97
C LEU A 670 8.62 13.67 5.28
N GLU A 671 9.11 12.43 5.41
CA GLU A 671 8.87 11.57 6.58
C GLU A 671 9.71 11.99 7.79
N GLY A 672 9.19 11.81 9.01
CA GLY A 672 9.89 12.11 10.27
C GLY A 672 9.89 10.97 11.29
N GLU A 673 11.04 10.30 11.48
CA GLU A 673 11.20 9.29 12.54
C GLU A 673 12.39 9.52 13.48
N THR A 674 12.41 8.78 14.61
CA THR A 674 13.55 8.68 15.53
C THR A 674 14.56 7.63 15.05
N MET A 675 15.45 8.04 14.16
CA MET A 675 16.48 7.18 13.56
C MET A 675 17.65 6.87 14.51
N ASN A 676 18.48 5.88 14.12
CA ASN A 676 19.85 5.67 14.60
C ASN A 676 20.00 5.35 16.11
N GLY A 677 18.96 4.84 16.78
CA GLY A 677 19.07 4.40 18.17
C GLY A 677 19.59 2.98 18.33
N THR A 678 19.15 2.34 19.41
CA THR A 678 19.44 0.94 19.72
C THR A 678 18.16 0.30 20.22
N VAL A 679 17.46 -0.38 19.31
CA VAL A 679 16.34 -1.25 19.63
C VAL A 679 16.82 -2.39 20.53
N SER A 680 16.07 -2.66 21.59
CA SER A 680 16.28 -3.78 22.51
C SER A 680 15.05 -4.67 22.51
N VAL A 681 15.25 -5.97 22.30
CA VAL A 681 14.22 -7.01 22.38
C VAL A 681 14.14 -7.51 23.82
N ASN A 682 12.97 -7.36 24.44
CA ASN A 682 12.71 -7.65 25.85
C ASN A 682 11.73 -8.84 26.00
N PRO A 683 11.81 -9.62 27.09
CA PRO A 683 10.82 -10.67 27.37
C PRO A 683 9.40 -10.11 27.58
N GLY A 684 8.45 -10.60 26.80
CA GLY A 684 7.04 -10.16 26.81
C GLY A 684 6.10 -11.12 27.55
N SER A 685 4.81 -11.04 27.22
CA SER A 685 3.82 -12.05 27.61
C SER A 685 3.97 -13.34 26.79
N GLY A 686 3.22 -14.41 27.07
CA GLY A 686 3.10 -15.58 26.16
C GLY A 686 4.36 -16.40 25.84
N ASN A 687 5.52 -16.06 26.43
CA ASN A 687 6.89 -16.38 25.97
C ASN A 687 7.34 -15.62 24.71
N GLY A 688 6.53 -14.72 24.14
CA GLY A 688 6.94 -13.78 23.10
C GLY A 688 7.79 -12.63 23.63
N VAL A 689 8.02 -11.62 22.80
CA VAL A 689 8.87 -10.45 23.10
C VAL A 689 8.13 -9.12 22.94
N THR A 690 8.75 -8.04 23.42
CA THR A 690 8.35 -6.64 23.22
C THR A 690 9.58 -5.77 22.98
N PHE A 691 9.41 -4.58 22.40
CA PHE A 691 10.52 -3.74 21.94
C PHE A 691 10.68 -2.46 22.76
N SER A 692 11.90 -1.91 22.78
CA SER A 692 12.19 -0.61 23.39
C SER A 692 13.44 -0.01 22.75
N GLU A 693 13.37 1.24 22.29
CA GLU A 693 14.54 1.95 21.78
C GLU A 693 15.19 2.87 22.83
N THR A 694 16.51 3.03 22.77
CA THR A 694 17.23 4.12 23.45
C THR A 694 18.28 4.76 22.54
N GLY A 695 18.56 6.05 22.74
CA GLY A 695 19.67 6.75 22.09
C GLY A 695 19.43 7.26 20.67
N GLY A 696 18.27 6.96 20.08
CA GLY A 696 17.85 7.46 18.77
C GLY A 696 17.69 8.98 18.71
N LYS A 697 17.53 9.48 17.50
CA LYS A 697 17.47 10.92 17.19
C LYS A 697 16.44 11.18 16.12
N TRP A 698 15.50 12.06 16.44
CA TRP A 698 14.64 12.71 15.47
C TRP A 698 15.41 13.24 14.27
N GLY A 699 14.96 12.90 13.06
CA GLY A 699 15.45 13.44 11.80
C GLY A 699 14.30 13.69 10.83
N TYR A 700 14.65 13.86 9.56
CA TYR A 700 13.73 13.90 8.43
C TYR A 700 14.45 13.39 7.18
N TYR A 701 13.75 12.70 6.29
CA TYR A 701 14.25 12.33 4.96
C TYR A 701 13.10 12.34 3.92
N GLU A 702 13.45 12.03 2.68
CA GLU A 702 12.55 11.95 1.53
C GLU A 702 12.25 10.45 1.29
N ASP A 703 10.98 10.06 1.31
CA ASP A 703 10.56 8.66 1.09
C ASP A 703 9.23 8.54 0.33
N GLY A 704 8.99 7.36 -0.22
CA GLY A 704 7.88 7.00 -1.08
C GLY A 704 7.73 5.49 -1.18
N GLY A 705 7.66 4.97 -2.41
CA GLY A 705 7.22 3.60 -2.66
C GLY A 705 5.70 3.50 -2.77
N THR A 706 5.20 2.34 -3.18
CA THR A 706 3.75 2.08 -3.14
C THR A 706 3.19 1.98 -1.72
N SER A 707 4.07 1.84 -0.71
CA SER A 707 3.79 2.14 0.70
C SER A 707 3.36 3.59 0.98
N LEU A 708 3.70 4.56 0.15
CA LEU A 708 3.15 5.92 0.30
C LEU A 708 1.77 6.04 -0.36
N ALA A 709 1.60 5.48 -1.56
CA ALA A 709 0.35 5.60 -2.30
C ALA A 709 -0.85 4.94 -1.58
N THR A 710 -0.62 3.80 -0.91
CA THR A 710 -1.63 2.99 -0.19
C THR A 710 -2.30 3.72 1.00
N PRO A 711 -1.56 4.29 1.98
CA PRO A 711 -2.14 5.07 3.07
C PRO A 711 -2.71 6.42 2.62
N LEU A 712 -2.11 7.05 1.59
CA LEU A 712 -2.69 8.25 0.98
C LEU A 712 -4.08 7.94 0.39
N PHE A 713 -4.23 6.82 -0.33
CA PHE A 713 -5.53 6.37 -0.85
C PHE A 713 -6.51 6.01 0.27
N SER A 714 -6.07 5.25 1.28
CA SER A 714 -6.89 4.91 2.45
C SER A 714 -7.39 6.16 3.19
N GLY A 715 -6.58 7.23 3.21
CA GLY A 715 -7.00 8.56 3.65
C GLY A 715 -8.06 9.20 2.74
N MET A 716 -7.92 9.12 1.42
CA MET A 716 -8.92 9.59 0.43
C MET A 716 -10.26 8.87 0.56
N GLU A 717 -10.27 7.56 0.81
CA GLU A 717 -11.48 6.80 1.10
C GLU A 717 -12.16 7.27 2.39
N ALA A 718 -11.42 7.49 3.47
CA ALA A 718 -12.00 8.01 4.72
C ALA A 718 -12.57 9.43 4.56
N LEU A 719 -11.99 10.26 3.69
CA LEU A 719 -12.55 11.55 3.31
C LEU A 719 -13.88 11.37 2.54
N ALA A 720 -13.94 10.44 1.59
CA ALA A 720 -15.16 10.11 0.83
C ALA A 720 -16.27 9.51 1.72
N GLN A 721 -15.93 8.58 2.63
CA GLN A 721 -16.85 8.02 3.62
C GLN A 721 -17.37 9.09 4.60
N GLN A 722 -16.52 10.03 5.05
CA GLN A 722 -16.98 11.19 5.82
C GLN A 722 -18.00 12.01 5.01
N ALA A 723 -17.74 12.28 3.73
CA ALA A 723 -18.65 13.04 2.88
C ALA A 723 -19.98 12.30 2.66
N ALA A 724 -19.96 10.97 2.53
CA ALA A 724 -21.14 10.09 2.49
C ALA A 724 -21.88 10.00 3.84
N GLY A 725 -21.46 10.75 4.86
CA GLY A 725 -22.13 10.80 6.17
C GLY A 725 -21.81 9.60 7.07
N GLY A 726 -20.74 8.86 6.78
CA GLY A 726 -20.36 7.63 7.49
C GLY A 726 -20.93 6.35 6.87
N THR A 727 -21.54 6.40 5.68
CA THR A 727 -21.81 5.19 4.88
C THR A 727 -20.47 4.63 4.36
N PRO A 728 -20.10 3.37 4.65
CA PRO A 728 -18.83 2.82 4.21
C PRO A 728 -18.64 2.85 2.70
N VAL A 729 -17.38 2.95 2.27
CA VAL A 729 -16.96 2.72 0.88
C VAL A 729 -16.85 1.21 0.61
N GLY A 730 -16.25 0.47 1.54
CA GLY A 730 -16.05 -0.98 1.43
C GLY A 730 -15.16 -1.35 0.24
N PHE A 731 -15.48 -2.46 -0.42
CA PHE A 731 -14.71 -2.92 -1.59
C PHE A 731 -14.92 -2.00 -2.81
N VAL A 732 -13.89 -1.20 -3.12
CA VAL A 732 -13.99 -0.01 -3.97
C VAL A 732 -13.77 -0.25 -5.47
N ASN A 733 -13.05 -1.31 -5.87
CA ASN A 733 -12.67 -1.54 -7.28
C ASN A 733 -13.85 -1.43 -8.27
N PRO A 734 -15.05 -2.00 -8.02
CA PRO A 734 -16.17 -1.88 -8.94
C PRO A 734 -16.71 -0.45 -9.13
N VAL A 735 -16.39 0.47 -8.21
CA VAL A 735 -16.60 1.91 -8.38
C VAL A 735 -15.50 2.51 -9.25
N LEU A 736 -14.22 2.25 -8.95
CA LEU A 736 -13.07 2.78 -9.70
C LEU A 736 -13.16 2.45 -11.20
N TYR A 737 -13.39 1.19 -11.56
CA TYR A 737 -13.52 0.77 -12.95
C TYR A 737 -14.78 1.31 -13.66
N LYS A 738 -15.82 1.70 -12.90
CA LYS A 738 -16.99 2.41 -13.42
C LYS A 738 -16.71 3.90 -13.69
N LEU A 739 -15.70 4.48 -13.05
CA LEU A 739 -15.33 5.89 -13.16
C LEU A 739 -14.31 6.18 -14.27
N VAL A 740 -13.83 5.18 -15.02
CA VAL A 740 -12.86 5.40 -16.11
C VAL A 740 -13.43 6.37 -17.17
N GLY A 741 -12.69 7.45 -17.43
CA GLY A 741 -13.11 8.54 -18.31
C GLY A 741 -14.09 9.56 -17.69
N SER A 742 -14.32 9.52 -16.37
CA SER A 742 -15.10 10.51 -15.62
C SER A 742 -14.21 11.54 -14.88
N PRO A 743 -14.72 12.72 -14.49
CA PRO A 743 -13.97 13.73 -13.73
C PRO A 743 -13.53 13.32 -12.32
N GLU A 744 -14.04 12.20 -11.80
CA GLU A 744 -13.66 11.60 -10.53
C GLU A 744 -12.27 10.94 -10.55
N LEU A 745 -11.71 10.66 -11.73
CA LEU A 745 -10.36 10.11 -11.92
C LEU A 745 -9.49 11.03 -12.79
N HIS A 746 -8.18 10.90 -12.64
CA HIS A 746 -7.16 11.55 -13.46
C HIS A 746 -6.35 10.49 -14.23
N ASP A 747 -6.61 10.41 -15.54
CA ASP A 747 -6.00 9.50 -16.53
C ASP A 747 -4.52 9.88 -16.75
N ILE A 748 -3.60 9.00 -16.33
CA ILE A 748 -2.15 9.28 -16.34
C ILE A 748 -1.53 8.85 -17.66
N VAL A 749 -0.94 9.80 -18.39
CA VAL A 749 -0.45 9.58 -19.76
C VAL A 749 0.88 10.28 -20.00
N GLY A 750 1.85 9.50 -20.51
CA GLY A 750 3.18 10.00 -20.88
C GLY A 750 3.21 10.67 -22.27
N PRO A 751 3.92 11.80 -22.45
CA PRO A 751 4.53 12.63 -21.41
C PRO A 751 3.47 13.45 -20.64
N PRO A 752 3.68 13.70 -19.34
CA PRO A 752 2.76 14.47 -18.50
C PRO A 752 2.38 15.83 -19.12
N THR A 753 1.08 16.07 -19.29
CA THR A 753 0.55 17.27 -19.98
C THR A 753 0.98 18.59 -19.33
N GLY A 754 1.28 18.60 -18.02
CA GLY A 754 1.81 19.78 -17.31
C GLY A 754 3.26 20.15 -17.64
N LEU A 755 4.08 19.17 -18.07
CA LEU A 755 5.47 19.37 -18.49
C LEU A 755 5.63 19.43 -20.02
N GLY A 756 4.91 18.56 -20.74
CA GLY A 756 5.08 18.37 -22.19
C GLY A 756 6.37 17.64 -22.58
N HIS A 757 7.05 17.02 -21.61
CA HIS A 757 8.21 16.14 -21.75
C HIS A 757 8.25 15.15 -20.59
N GLU A 758 9.01 14.06 -20.70
CA GLU A 758 9.17 13.11 -19.58
C GLU A 758 9.82 13.79 -18.37
N PRO A 759 9.42 13.44 -17.13
CA PRO A 759 10.03 14.02 -15.92
C PRO A 759 11.42 13.44 -15.62
N GLY A 760 12.11 14.05 -14.66
CA GLY A 760 13.43 13.65 -14.20
C GLY A 760 14.22 14.78 -13.54
N GLU A 761 15.17 14.41 -12.68
CA GLU A 761 15.95 15.30 -11.80
C GLU A 761 17.45 14.94 -11.77
N GLU A 762 18.29 15.82 -11.23
CA GLU A 762 19.70 15.51 -10.97
C GLU A 762 19.92 14.95 -9.55
N SER A 763 20.52 13.77 -9.45
CA SER A 763 21.01 13.21 -8.18
C SER A 763 22.52 12.91 -8.25
N TRP A 764 23.13 12.44 -7.15
CA TRP A 764 24.59 12.29 -7.02
C TRP A 764 25.02 10.94 -6.45
N ASP A 765 25.95 10.27 -7.15
CA ASP A 765 26.49 8.98 -6.71
C ASP A 765 27.34 9.10 -5.42
N GLN A 766 27.72 7.96 -4.83
CA GLN A 766 28.58 7.91 -3.64
C GLN A 766 29.96 8.62 -3.83
N ASN A 767 30.36 8.87 -5.08
CA ASN A 767 31.59 9.58 -5.46
C ASN A 767 31.37 11.09 -5.72
N HIS A 768 30.12 11.57 -5.67
CA HIS A 768 29.65 12.92 -5.98
C HIS A 768 29.77 13.30 -7.47
N ASN A 769 29.61 12.32 -8.35
CA ASN A 769 29.31 12.50 -9.76
C ASN A 769 27.80 12.70 -9.93
N PRO A 770 27.35 13.63 -10.77
CA PRO A 770 25.93 13.77 -11.09
C PRO A 770 25.44 12.65 -12.03
N PHE A 771 24.21 12.21 -11.80
CA PHE A 771 23.42 11.39 -12.70
C PHE A 771 22.01 11.99 -12.81
N MET A 772 21.30 11.67 -13.88
CA MET A 772 19.90 12.03 -14.05
C MET A 772 19.05 10.84 -13.61
N VAL A 773 18.17 11.04 -12.63
CA VAL A 773 17.02 10.16 -12.40
C VAL A 773 16.04 10.46 -13.53
N ALA A 774 15.68 9.46 -14.32
CA ALA A 774 14.68 9.58 -15.37
C ALA A 774 13.44 8.79 -14.98
N MET A 775 12.34 9.51 -14.77
CA MET A 775 11.02 8.99 -14.39
C MET A 775 10.26 8.46 -15.63
N ASP A 776 9.04 7.94 -15.46
CA ASP A 776 8.21 7.27 -16.50
C ASP A 776 8.93 6.11 -17.24
N SER A 777 10.03 5.62 -16.65
CA SER A 777 11.04 4.77 -17.29
C SER A 777 11.09 3.34 -16.75
N ASP A 778 9.93 2.81 -16.30
CA ASP A 778 9.82 1.45 -15.74
C ASP A 778 10.32 0.33 -16.70
N THR A 779 10.64 -0.82 -16.11
CA THR A 779 11.01 -2.12 -16.72
C THR A 779 10.32 -2.47 -18.06
N SER A 780 9.09 -2.99 -18.01
CA SER A 780 8.26 -3.27 -19.20
C SER A 780 6.88 -2.61 -19.16
N LEU A 781 6.41 -2.25 -17.96
CA LEU A 781 5.13 -1.59 -17.68
C LEU A 781 5.12 -0.16 -18.27
N LYS A 782 4.01 0.32 -18.83
CA LYS A 782 3.95 1.64 -19.50
C LYS A 782 2.59 2.33 -19.34
N VAL A 783 2.61 3.59 -18.93
CA VAL A 783 1.40 4.42 -18.85
C VAL A 783 0.71 4.58 -20.21
N ALA A 784 -0.62 4.54 -20.22
CA ALA A 784 -1.43 4.59 -21.43
C ALA A 784 -2.85 5.09 -21.16
N GLN A 785 -3.45 5.75 -22.16
CA GLN A 785 -4.79 6.33 -22.03
C GLN A 785 -5.85 5.29 -21.61
N GLY A 786 -6.45 5.47 -20.43
CA GLY A 786 -7.59 4.71 -19.92
C GLY A 786 -7.25 3.78 -18.76
N TYR A 787 -6.80 2.56 -19.06
CA TYR A 787 -6.26 1.63 -18.06
C TYR A 787 -4.89 1.15 -18.52
N ASP A 788 -3.90 1.19 -17.63
CA ASP A 788 -2.54 0.72 -17.87
C ASP A 788 -1.97 -0.11 -16.71
N ASP A 789 -0.78 -0.68 -16.93
CA ASP A 789 -0.10 -1.59 -16.01
C ASP A 789 0.90 -0.90 -15.05
N VAL A 790 0.85 0.43 -14.91
CA VAL A 790 1.64 1.22 -13.95
C VAL A 790 0.74 1.94 -12.94
N THR A 791 -0.37 2.51 -13.41
CA THR A 791 -1.27 3.40 -12.65
C THR A 791 -2.72 2.91 -12.56
N GLY A 792 -3.04 1.78 -13.19
CA GLY A 792 -4.37 1.19 -13.13
C GLY A 792 -5.38 2.07 -13.85
N VAL A 793 -6.42 2.55 -13.15
CA VAL A 793 -7.37 3.56 -13.69
C VAL A 793 -6.89 5.02 -13.57
N GLY A 794 -5.64 5.25 -13.16
CA GLY A 794 -5.09 6.57 -12.84
C GLY A 794 -5.31 6.97 -11.37
N THR A 795 -5.21 8.28 -11.06
CA THR A 795 -5.30 8.78 -9.67
C THR A 795 -6.69 9.33 -9.31
N VAL A 796 -7.05 9.35 -8.02
CA VAL A 796 -8.37 9.86 -7.57
C VAL A 796 -8.43 11.38 -7.53
N ALA A 797 -9.28 11.96 -8.37
CA ALA A 797 -9.46 13.41 -8.48
C ALA A 797 -10.47 13.94 -7.43
N PRO A 798 -10.47 15.26 -7.10
CA PRO A 798 -11.32 15.82 -6.06
C PRO A 798 -12.83 15.53 -6.11
N PRO A 799 -13.48 15.29 -7.27
CA PRO A 799 -14.89 14.87 -7.31
C PRO A 799 -15.16 13.48 -6.70
N PHE A 800 -14.17 12.56 -6.69
CA PHE A 800 -14.28 11.25 -6.02
C PHE A 800 -14.73 11.39 -4.56
N LEU A 801 -14.21 12.42 -3.86
CA LEU A 801 -14.50 12.73 -2.47
C LEU A 801 -15.98 13.02 -2.16
N THR A 802 -16.84 13.26 -3.16
CA THR A 802 -18.30 13.32 -2.94
C THR A 802 -19.10 12.30 -3.75
N TRP A 803 -18.46 11.43 -4.53
CA TRP A 803 -19.17 10.51 -5.42
C TRP A 803 -20.15 9.59 -4.66
N PHE A 804 -19.72 8.96 -3.56
CA PHE A 804 -20.55 8.10 -2.71
C PHE A 804 -21.72 8.83 -2.02
N LYS A 805 -21.51 10.10 -1.68
CA LYS A 805 -22.54 10.99 -1.11
C LYS A 805 -23.63 11.33 -2.13
N ASP A 806 -23.21 11.57 -3.36
CA ASP A 806 -24.09 12.04 -4.43
C ASP A 806 -24.75 10.90 -5.22
N HIS A 807 -24.16 9.69 -5.20
CA HIS A 807 -24.66 8.46 -5.81
C HIS A 807 -24.84 7.31 -4.79
N PRO A 808 -25.66 7.46 -3.71
CA PRO A 808 -25.79 6.47 -2.63
C PRO A 808 -26.47 5.14 -3.03
N SER A 809 -26.87 4.98 -4.30
CA SER A 809 -27.31 3.71 -4.90
C SER A 809 -26.40 3.24 -6.05
N GLY A 810 -25.25 3.89 -6.22
CA GLY A 810 -24.30 3.59 -7.30
C GLY A 810 -24.86 3.86 -8.70
N GLN A 811 -25.82 4.78 -8.84
CA GLN A 811 -26.47 5.20 -10.09
C GLN A 811 -26.56 6.71 -10.18
#